data_AF-A0A831VFW9-F1
#
_entry.id   AF-A0A831VFW9-F1
#
_cell.length_a   1.000
_cell.length_b   1.000
_cell.length_c   1.000
_cell.angle_alpha   90.00
_cell.angle_beta   90.00
_cell.angle_gamma   90.00
#
_symmetry.space_group_name_H-M   'P 1'
#
loop_
_entity.id
_entity.type
_entity.pdbx_description
1 polymer ?
#
loop_
_entity_poly.entity_id
_entity_poly.type
_entity_poly.pdbx_seq_one_letter_code
_entity_poly.pdbx_strand_id
1 'polypeptide(L)'
;MRWLIFAVSAMLVSTAACAQEEVRGAVTIYDTVYERVDPGAPFQEAPRQPENWQPPAPSAAERAAGFIPFTRGEPFDIKPWSKPKPSERLTKLHANVALGETTCLWFAIHALEPLREVRVRVEPQQPPTNTPVVKTYYAHFWAQRTDWRGRTYYITPELLLEMRDGQAQFPAAGGVLEWRTLNVPEGESRLFWINIHVPTSLSGEYRYALVVQAKGKAAFKIPLQVYVYSFRLHKPADKRWLLYADAYWIGRLPEEKLLALLQRMSGYGIDGLTELPIGNIDLSALTEGKVQYDPQPLLRWHRLMQQAGLRGPHTIGTFIEDQVPAKLGIQADVNREWDERVREAMRLIARTVVQTLRPYGIDWLFYGWDEPGPETIRALEQYRTWREGGAQTYVTFYQRGTYDAAAQWMTHPCFAVGLVASKQGAEWAYEQCRARQQQFYWYGSGCYLGQEGRLFANRFLTGWLFWKTRADGQVSWTFVRPHEDPFNDFDGSRQNSVEPKDQCTVYPHLSRPNDPDSIVGIIPTIQWEAIREGINDYRYLSTLRNTIAYARKVASGKSTRWAQEMLRAAEDAERTLQMLEEGVLWLNEVGRAGFSNANLQELRLIAGGQIERLVQRLRGERMAPSKRPQAVTLQVEVVPPVSHPVTEAQLPVLTVPRWSQPPVVDGKLDEPQWRVAAIASPFWESNSSVPMPPYMETRGLLAYDENALYIGMVCLAPYPDRLVADQRQRDAFGIWLDESVEVFLASPDRPERYAHFIINALGTVYDELGFDVGWNTEITVATHTDAQGWTVEIAIPWKSLPFDVDLNATDEPLLRLNLGRNHHQRGEAGVSHWAWSPTFGWFHNTQRFGVAMRHQGNILVKSVTPPSYVDDPPMQLTVLNLSERQEDVEVGGRRFAVPARGEATIEVPSRTTPGDHQYRLRVRWRDGEVTVPITYSIPRPIQVVQQVGIVKDGAGKIRVAFALRKPEAHRLVVSVDEMPSLRQTLTAGREFTLRLNAVRQDRLSLRLSVEDFAGWSERAEVYVLSE
;
A
#
# COMPACT_ATOMS: atom_id res chain seq x y z
N MET A 1 39.00 -43.18 3.35
CA MET A 1 40.30 -42.52 3.62
C MET A 1 40.28 -41.22 2.83
N ARG A 2 39.83 -40.10 3.40
CA ARG A 2 40.60 -39.15 4.21
C ARG A 2 41.69 -38.44 3.37
N TRP A 3 41.48 -37.12 3.19
CA TRP A 3 42.46 -36.05 2.87
C TRP A 3 43.00 -35.92 1.44
N LEU A 4 42.47 -34.96 0.66
CA LEU A 4 43.15 -33.72 0.23
C LEU A 4 42.24 -32.91 -0.72
N ILE A 5 41.36 -32.08 -0.15
CA ILE A 5 40.79 -30.90 -0.80
C ILE A 5 41.16 -29.76 0.15
N PHE A 6 42.29 -29.08 -0.09
CA PHE A 6 42.60 -27.78 0.48
C PHE A 6 43.79 -27.18 -0.29
N ALA A 7 43.65 -25.92 -0.69
CA ALA A 7 44.63 -25.06 -1.37
C ALA A 7 44.72 -25.17 -2.91
N VAL A 8 43.82 -24.49 -3.64
CA VAL A 8 44.14 -23.44 -4.65
C VAL A 8 42.84 -22.69 -4.95
N SER A 9 42.53 -21.63 -4.19
CA SER A 9 41.55 -20.59 -4.55
C SER A 9 41.82 -19.38 -3.64
N ALA A 10 42.96 -18.73 -3.85
CA ALA A 10 43.29 -17.47 -3.22
C ALA A 10 44.05 -16.58 -4.21
N MET A 11 43.46 -15.40 -4.44
CA MET A 11 44.04 -14.16 -5.00
C MET A 11 44.15 -14.01 -6.52
N LEU A 12 43.21 -13.24 -7.09
CA LEU A 12 43.51 -11.96 -7.77
C LEU A 12 42.20 -11.22 -8.15
N VAL A 13 41.58 -10.56 -7.17
CA VAL A 13 40.84 -9.29 -7.37
C VAL A 13 41.22 -8.40 -6.19
N SER A 14 42.20 -7.52 -6.41
CA SER A 14 42.54 -6.43 -5.49
C SER A 14 41.64 -5.23 -5.80
N THR A 15 40.38 -5.30 -5.40
CA THR A 15 39.63 -4.09 -5.06
C THR A 15 39.95 -3.79 -3.61
N ALA A 16 40.37 -2.57 -3.32
CA ALA A 16 40.62 -2.09 -1.97
C ALA A 16 39.36 -2.24 -1.11
N ALA A 17 39.26 -3.39 -0.42
CA ALA A 17 38.37 -3.54 0.70
C ALA A 17 38.97 -2.67 1.82
N CYS A 18 38.44 -1.46 1.99
CA CYS A 18 38.43 -0.88 3.32
C CYS A 18 37.75 -1.92 4.21
N ALA A 19 38.54 -2.61 5.03
CA ALA A 19 38.00 -3.39 6.13
C ALA A 19 37.16 -2.41 6.96
N GLN A 20 35.84 -2.43 6.77
CA GLN A 20 34.95 -1.75 7.69
C GLN A 20 35.17 -2.44 9.03
N GLU A 21 35.66 -1.70 10.02
CA GLU A 21 35.81 -2.20 11.38
C GLU A 21 34.49 -2.81 11.83
N GLU A 22 34.53 -4.11 12.10
CA GLU A 22 33.39 -4.82 12.63
C GLU A 22 33.18 -4.37 14.07
N VAL A 23 32.04 -3.75 14.35
CA VAL A 23 31.72 -3.27 15.69
C VAL A 23 31.29 -4.45 16.54
N ARG A 24 32.01 -4.71 17.64
CA ARG A 24 31.76 -5.85 18.55
C ARG A 24 31.66 -5.45 20.03
N GLY A 25 31.36 -4.19 20.33
CA GLY A 25 31.35 -3.66 21.70
C GLY A 25 30.39 -2.47 21.87
N ALA A 26 30.61 -1.69 22.93
CA ALA A 26 29.72 -0.58 23.27
C ALA A 26 29.68 0.49 22.17
N VAL A 27 28.49 1.01 21.87
CA VAL A 27 28.25 2.05 20.86
C VAL A 27 27.35 3.13 21.44
N THR A 28 27.69 4.39 21.21
CA THR A 28 26.79 5.50 21.50
C THR A 28 25.88 5.73 20.30
N ILE A 29 24.58 5.54 20.49
CA ILE A 29 23.56 5.84 19.48
C ILE A 29 22.61 6.87 20.09
N TYR A 30 22.41 7.99 19.39
CA TYR A 30 21.68 9.17 19.89
C TYR A 30 22.26 9.69 21.21
N ASP A 31 21.57 9.50 22.34
CA ASP A 31 21.97 9.97 23.67
C ASP A 31 22.25 8.81 24.65
N THR A 32 22.30 7.57 24.14
CA THR A 32 22.42 6.35 24.94
C THR A 32 23.67 5.56 24.55
N VAL A 33 24.41 5.09 25.55
CA VAL A 33 25.51 4.13 25.37
C VAL A 33 24.91 2.74 25.48
N TYR A 34 24.92 2.01 24.37
CA TYR A 34 24.52 0.61 24.33
C TYR A 34 25.76 -0.24 24.57
N GLU A 35 25.84 -0.92 25.71
CA GLU A 35 27.02 -1.72 26.12
C GLU A 35 27.36 -2.84 25.14
N ARG A 36 26.35 -3.32 24.40
CA ARG A 36 26.47 -4.37 23.42
C ARG A 36 25.55 -4.09 22.24
N VAL A 37 26.02 -4.41 21.05
CA VAL A 37 25.22 -4.43 19.83
C VAL A 37 25.59 -5.66 19.01
N ASP A 38 24.73 -6.02 18.07
CA ASP A 38 24.94 -7.13 17.14
C ASP A 38 26.22 -6.90 16.31
N PRO A 39 27.07 -7.93 16.16
CA PRO A 39 28.29 -7.83 15.38
C PRO A 39 27.99 -7.48 13.92
N GLY A 40 28.79 -6.58 13.33
CA GLY A 40 28.66 -6.19 11.93
C GLY A 40 29.10 -4.75 11.67
N ALA A 41 28.67 -4.21 10.52
CA ALA A 41 28.93 -2.81 10.15
C ALA A 41 28.39 -1.82 11.20
N PRO A 42 28.84 -0.56 11.25
CA PRO A 42 28.23 0.43 12.15
C PRO A 42 26.74 0.61 11.87
N PHE A 43 25.95 0.81 12.93
CA PHE A 43 24.55 1.24 12.79
C PHE A 43 24.50 2.67 12.25
N GLN A 44 23.59 2.93 11.31
CA GLN A 44 23.46 4.22 10.65
C GLN A 44 22.07 4.79 10.90
N GLU A 45 22.00 6.09 11.21
CA GLU A 45 20.70 6.76 11.30
C GLU A 45 20.07 6.85 9.91
N ALA A 46 18.79 6.51 9.79
CA ALA A 46 18.01 6.71 8.60
C ALA A 46 18.04 8.20 8.19
N PRO A 47 18.04 8.52 6.88
CA PRO A 47 18.02 9.90 6.42
C PRO A 47 16.91 10.71 7.10
N ARG A 48 17.31 11.81 7.75
CA ARG A 48 16.35 12.73 8.38
C ARG A 48 15.57 13.46 7.29
N GLN A 49 14.26 13.61 7.47
CA GLN A 49 13.51 14.54 6.65
C GLN A 49 13.98 15.98 6.95
N PRO A 50 14.37 16.77 5.95
CA PRO A 50 14.90 18.11 6.16
C PRO A 50 13.79 19.07 6.63
N GLU A 51 13.93 19.60 7.85
CA GLU A 51 13.06 20.66 8.37
C GLU A 51 13.61 22.05 7.99
N ASN A 52 13.48 22.41 6.70
CA ASN A 52 14.05 23.63 6.11
C ASN A 52 13.25 24.92 6.41
N TRP A 53 12.64 25.02 7.60
CA TRP A 53 11.92 26.22 8.04
C TRP A 53 12.48 26.73 9.37
N GLN A 54 12.16 28.00 9.65
CA GLN A 54 12.49 28.63 10.92
C GLN A 54 11.31 28.55 11.89
N PRO A 55 11.56 28.35 13.20
CA PRO A 55 10.52 28.49 14.22
C PRO A 55 9.88 29.88 14.16
N PRO A 56 8.57 30.02 14.43
CA PRO A 56 7.91 31.32 14.49
C PRO A 56 8.47 32.16 15.64
N ALA A 57 8.56 33.48 15.45
CA ALA A 57 9.05 34.41 16.48
C ALA A 57 8.24 34.26 17.79
N PRO A 58 8.89 34.00 18.95
CA PRO A 58 8.17 33.71 20.18
C PRO A 58 7.37 34.92 20.68
N SER A 59 6.25 34.65 21.34
CA SER A 59 5.49 35.63 22.11
C SER A 59 6.25 36.04 23.39
N ALA A 60 5.77 37.08 24.08
CA ALA A 60 6.36 37.50 25.35
C ALA A 60 6.27 36.40 26.43
N ALA A 61 5.16 35.66 26.47
CA ALA A 61 4.96 34.54 27.39
C ALA A 61 5.89 33.37 27.06
N GLU A 62 6.04 33.00 25.78
CA GLU A 62 6.97 31.95 25.34
C GLU A 62 8.43 32.32 25.63
N ARG A 63 8.82 33.60 25.42
CA ARG A 63 10.15 34.09 25.81
C ARG A 63 10.39 34.00 27.32
N ALA A 64 9.40 34.36 28.14
CA ALA A 64 9.53 34.29 29.59
C ALA A 64 9.56 32.84 30.12
N ALA A 65 8.90 31.92 29.42
CA ALA A 65 8.91 30.49 29.71
C ALA A 65 10.15 29.76 29.16
N GLY A 66 10.80 30.32 28.14
CA GLY A 66 11.98 29.75 27.48
C GLY A 66 11.68 28.69 26.42
N PHE A 67 10.43 28.57 25.96
CA PHE A 67 10.05 27.59 24.91
C PHE A 67 8.81 28.01 24.11
N ILE A 68 8.63 27.35 22.95
CA ILE A 68 7.42 27.40 22.14
C ILE A 68 6.70 26.04 22.23
N PRO A 69 5.46 25.97 22.74
CA PRO A 69 4.68 24.73 22.70
C PRO A 69 4.09 24.51 21.30
N PHE A 70 4.06 23.26 20.84
CA PHE A 70 3.53 22.89 19.53
C PHE A 70 2.97 21.47 19.53
N THR A 71 2.27 21.10 18.46
CA THR A 71 1.85 19.71 18.24
C THR A 71 1.80 19.39 16.74
N ARG A 72 1.83 18.09 16.41
CA ARG A 72 1.69 17.54 15.05
C ARG A 72 0.60 16.46 15.06
N GLY A 73 0.00 16.19 13.90
CA GLY A 73 -1.10 15.23 13.77
C GLY A 73 -0.72 13.78 14.08
N GLU A 74 0.58 13.46 14.06
CA GLU A 74 1.14 12.17 14.40
C GLU A 74 2.35 12.40 15.35
N PRO A 75 2.35 11.85 16.58
CA PRO A 75 3.45 12.00 17.53
C PRO A 75 4.79 11.49 16.98
N PHE A 76 4.80 10.44 16.16
CA PHE A 76 6.02 9.92 15.52
C PHE A 76 6.79 10.98 14.74
N ASP A 77 6.08 11.94 14.12
CA ASP A 77 6.68 12.98 13.29
C ASP A 77 7.42 14.03 14.13
N ILE A 78 7.27 14.04 15.44
CA ILE A 78 8.02 14.90 16.34
C ILE A 78 9.33 14.18 16.70
N LYS A 79 10.47 14.84 16.48
CA LYS A 79 11.82 14.35 16.78
C LYS A 79 12.51 15.27 17.79
N PRO A 80 13.62 14.84 18.42
CA PRO A 80 14.38 15.69 19.33
C PRO A 80 14.82 17.03 18.71
N TRP A 81 15.09 17.06 17.41
CA TRP A 81 15.49 18.27 16.67
C TRP A 81 14.32 18.98 15.97
N SER A 82 13.07 18.54 16.17
CA SER A 82 11.93 19.14 15.47
C SER A 82 11.71 20.59 15.86
N LYS A 83 11.44 21.42 14.85
CA LYS A 83 11.16 22.85 14.94
C LYS A 83 9.67 23.10 14.63
N PRO A 84 8.97 23.90 15.45
CA PRO A 84 7.56 24.17 15.22
C PRO A 84 7.35 25.05 13.99
N LYS A 85 6.40 24.69 13.12
CA LYS A 85 5.87 25.63 12.10
C LYS A 85 4.94 26.66 12.74
N PRO A 86 4.72 27.83 12.11
CA PRO A 86 3.72 28.80 12.60
C PRO A 86 2.32 28.19 12.83
N SER A 87 1.91 27.26 11.96
CA SER A 87 0.62 26.55 12.07
C SER A 87 0.59 25.47 13.15
N GLU A 88 1.75 25.03 13.65
CA GLU A 88 1.89 23.97 14.67
C GLU A 88 1.94 24.56 16.09
N ARG A 89 2.13 25.89 16.23
CA ARG A 89 2.15 26.58 17.53
C ARG A 89 0.86 26.30 18.29
N LEU A 90 1.01 25.73 19.48
CA LEU A 90 -0.10 25.27 20.28
C LEU A 90 -0.69 26.41 21.12
N THR A 91 -1.98 26.67 20.91
CA THR A 91 -2.73 27.69 21.68
C THR A 91 -3.76 27.09 22.62
N LYS A 92 -4.26 25.90 22.30
CA LYS A 92 -5.20 25.12 23.13
C LYS A 92 -5.21 23.66 22.72
N LEU A 93 -5.58 22.79 23.64
CA LEU A 93 -5.90 21.38 23.41
C LEU A 93 -7.39 21.12 23.65
N HIS A 94 -7.94 20.16 22.92
CA HIS A 94 -9.36 19.84 22.97
C HIS A 94 -9.61 18.35 22.75
N ALA A 95 -10.50 17.76 23.55
CA ALA A 95 -10.97 16.38 23.38
C ALA A 95 -12.49 16.28 23.56
N ASN A 96 -13.14 15.49 22.71
CA ASN A 96 -14.50 15.01 22.94
C ASN A 96 -14.46 13.54 23.33
N VAL A 97 -15.14 13.20 24.43
CA VAL A 97 -14.98 11.90 25.08
C VAL A 97 -16.33 11.38 25.54
N ALA A 98 -16.62 10.10 25.33
CA ALA A 98 -17.83 9.47 25.81
C ALA A 98 -17.75 9.07 27.30
N LEU A 99 -18.90 8.78 27.90
CA LEU A 99 -18.99 8.29 29.27
C LEU A 99 -18.22 6.97 29.44
N GLY A 100 -17.30 6.91 30.41
CA GLY A 100 -16.48 5.73 30.67
C GLY A 100 -15.32 5.53 29.69
N GLU A 101 -15.14 6.43 28.73
CA GLU A 101 -14.04 6.37 27.76
C GLU A 101 -12.75 6.96 28.36
N THR A 102 -11.63 6.33 28.02
CA THR A 102 -10.31 6.96 28.09
C THR A 102 -9.93 7.39 26.68
N THR A 103 -9.34 8.57 26.51
CA THR A 103 -8.69 9.00 25.26
C THR A 103 -7.33 9.65 25.51
N CYS A 104 -6.60 10.01 24.47
CA CYS A 104 -5.27 10.60 24.56
C CYS A 104 -5.10 11.87 23.73
N LEU A 105 -4.17 12.73 24.17
CA LEU A 105 -3.68 13.92 23.47
C LEU A 105 -2.16 14.04 23.70
N TRP A 106 -1.48 14.87 22.92
CA TRP A 106 -0.06 15.16 23.11
C TRP A 106 0.30 16.57 22.69
N PHE A 107 1.43 17.05 23.24
CA PHE A 107 2.08 18.27 22.81
C PHE A 107 3.58 18.17 23.05
N ALA A 108 4.35 18.93 22.29
CA ALA A 108 5.77 19.09 22.49
C ALA A 108 6.11 20.53 22.89
N ILE A 109 7.28 20.72 23.48
CA ILE A 109 7.89 22.04 23.67
C ILE A 109 9.21 22.09 22.92
N HIS A 110 9.45 23.18 22.19
CA HIS A 110 10.72 23.49 21.55
C HIS A 110 11.45 24.55 22.37
N ALA A 111 12.62 24.21 22.90
CA ALA A 111 13.37 25.06 23.81
C ALA A 111 14.07 26.21 23.06
N LEU A 112 13.86 27.44 23.54
CA LEU A 112 14.53 28.66 23.04
C LEU A 112 15.88 28.90 23.72
N GLU A 113 16.11 28.23 24.84
CA GLU A 113 17.28 28.30 25.71
C GLU A 113 17.31 27.01 26.55
N PRO A 114 18.43 26.66 27.22
CA PRO A 114 18.49 25.43 28.01
C PRO A 114 17.47 25.43 29.16
N LEU A 115 16.59 24.43 29.20
CA LEU A 115 15.58 24.26 30.24
C LEU A 115 15.98 23.16 31.23
N ARG A 116 15.86 23.45 32.52
CA ARG A 116 16.16 22.49 33.60
C ARG A 116 14.94 22.19 34.47
N GLU A 117 14.86 20.97 35.00
CA GLU A 117 13.78 20.50 35.89
C GLU A 117 12.37 20.84 35.36
N VAL A 118 12.08 20.47 34.12
CA VAL A 118 10.78 20.76 33.49
C VAL A 118 9.66 20.02 34.19
N ARG A 119 8.68 20.77 34.71
CA ARG A 119 7.49 20.28 35.40
C ARG A 119 6.27 20.47 34.52
N VAL A 120 5.39 19.48 34.49
CA VAL A 120 4.05 19.57 33.90
C VAL A 120 3.02 19.28 35.00
N ARG A 121 2.10 20.22 35.22
CA ARG A 121 1.02 20.11 36.21
C ARG A 121 -0.33 20.29 35.53
N VAL A 122 -1.36 19.62 36.03
CA VAL A 122 -2.74 19.80 35.58
C VAL A 122 -3.50 20.57 36.64
N GLU A 123 -4.00 21.76 36.29
CA GLU A 123 -4.83 22.60 37.16
C GLU A 123 -6.28 22.59 36.63
N PRO A 124 -7.22 21.89 37.29
CA PRO A 124 -8.63 22.01 36.94
C PRO A 124 -9.14 23.42 37.26
N GLN A 125 -9.95 23.99 36.39
CA GLN A 125 -10.57 25.32 36.58
C GLN A 125 -11.93 25.24 37.28
N GLN A 126 -12.39 24.03 37.59
CA GLN A 126 -13.54 23.72 38.43
C GLN A 126 -13.09 22.91 39.67
N PRO A 127 -13.89 22.83 40.75
CA PRO A 127 -13.56 21.99 41.91
C PRO A 127 -13.25 20.54 41.48
N PRO A 128 -12.16 19.93 41.99
CA PRO A 128 -11.66 18.64 41.50
C PRO A 128 -12.61 17.46 41.76
N THR A 129 -13.56 17.62 42.69
CA THR A 129 -14.61 16.64 42.95
C THR A 129 -15.50 16.48 41.71
N ASN A 130 -15.54 15.28 41.11
CA ASN A 130 -16.39 14.94 39.97
C ASN A 130 -15.97 15.57 38.61
N THR A 131 -14.68 15.50 38.27
CA THR A 131 -14.13 15.94 36.96
C THR A 131 -13.40 14.78 36.25
N PRO A 132 -13.23 14.83 34.91
CA PRO A 132 -12.37 13.88 34.20
C PRO A 132 -10.95 13.81 34.79
N VAL A 133 -10.38 12.61 34.82
CA VAL A 133 -9.01 12.38 35.30
C VAL A 133 -8.04 12.60 34.15
N VAL A 134 -7.14 13.58 34.30
CA VAL A 134 -6.12 13.92 33.29
C VAL A 134 -4.75 13.56 33.84
N LYS A 135 -4.09 12.55 33.25
CA LYS A 135 -2.75 12.10 33.63
C LYS A 135 -1.75 12.43 32.52
N THR A 136 -0.57 12.92 32.88
CA THR A 136 0.49 13.30 31.95
C THR A 136 1.69 12.36 32.06
N TYR A 137 2.35 12.10 30.93
CA TYR A 137 3.56 11.28 30.83
C TYR A 137 4.63 11.98 29.99
N TYR A 138 5.88 11.59 30.19
CA TYR A 138 6.97 11.92 29.29
C TYR A 138 7.03 10.86 28.19
N ALA A 139 6.95 11.26 26.92
CA ALA A 139 7.16 10.36 25.80
C ALA A 139 8.66 10.34 25.48
N HIS A 140 9.33 9.25 25.85
CA HIS A 140 10.78 9.12 25.72
C HIS A 140 11.18 8.84 24.27
N PHE A 141 12.17 9.60 23.80
CA PHE A 141 12.82 9.38 22.51
C PHE A 141 13.98 8.41 22.66
N TRP A 142 14.01 7.39 21.81
CA TRP A 142 15.11 6.46 21.76
C TRP A 142 15.31 5.91 20.35
N ALA A 143 16.47 5.29 20.12
CA ALA A 143 16.82 4.74 18.83
C ALA A 143 16.25 3.34 18.65
N GLN A 144 15.69 3.08 17.47
CA GLN A 144 15.13 1.79 17.10
C GLN A 144 15.47 1.45 15.65
N ARG A 145 15.68 0.16 15.36
CA ARG A 145 15.87 -0.32 13.99
C ARG A 145 14.67 0.01 13.13
N THR A 146 14.95 0.36 11.87
CA THR A 146 13.93 0.62 10.86
C THR A 146 13.33 -0.64 10.24
N ASP A 147 14.00 -1.77 10.40
CA ASP A 147 13.55 -3.08 9.95
C ASP A 147 13.99 -4.17 10.94
N TRP A 148 13.58 -5.43 10.72
CA TRP A 148 13.79 -6.52 11.67
C TRP A 148 15.27 -6.85 11.94
N ARG A 149 16.18 -6.68 10.96
CA ARG A 149 17.58 -7.17 11.02
C ARG A 149 18.64 -6.17 10.56
N GLY A 150 18.24 -5.21 9.75
CA GLY A 150 19.07 -4.19 9.14
C GLY A 150 19.77 -3.31 10.16
N ARG A 151 20.72 -2.56 9.65
CA ARG A 151 21.64 -1.73 10.44
C ARG A 151 21.30 -0.25 10.38
N THR A 152 20.07 0.06 9.99
CA THR A 152 19.54 1.41 9.93
C THR A 152 18.58 1.63 11.10
N TYR A 153 18.61 2.81 11.73
CA TYR A 153 17.73 3.15 12.84
C TYR A 153 17.11 4.54 12.70
N TYR A 154 15.96 4.77 13.31
CA TYR A 154 15.42 6.11 13.54
C TYR A 154 15.37 6.42 15.04
N ILE A 155 15.22 7.70 15.38
CA ILE A 155 14.90 8.12 16.74
C ILE A 155 13.41 8.41 16.80
N THR A 156 12.69 7.76 17.73
CA THR A 156 11.22 7.85 17.81
C THR A 156 10.76 8.06 19.25
N PRO A 157 9.70 8.86 19.48
CA PRO A 157 9.00 8.81 20.75
C PRO A 157 8.20 7.51 20.84
N GLU A 158 8.23 6.83 21.98
CA GLU A 158 7.45 5.59 22.12
C GLU A 158 7.03 5.31 23.56
N LEU A 159 8.00 5.20 24.48
CA LEU A 159 7.73 4.81 25.88
C LEU A 159 7.05 5.95 26.64
N LEU A 160 5.93 5.65 27.29
CA LEU A 160 5.15 6.60 28.08
C LEU A 160 5.52 6.48 29.56
N LEU A 161 6.44 7.35 29.98
CA LEU A 161 7.15 7.26 31.27
C LEU A 161 6.57 8.23 32.30
N GLU A 162 6.58 7.82 33.57
CA GLU A 162 6.03 8.64 34.65
C GLU A 162 6.90 9.87 34.93
N MET A 163 6.26 10.95 35.38
CA MET A 163 6.89 12.22 35.74
C MET A 163 6.51 12.61 37.17
N ARG A 164 7.45 13.23 37.89
CA ARG A 164 7.19 13.86 39.20
C ARG A 164 8.20 14.97 39.46
N ASP A 165 7.73 16.12 39.95
CA ASP A 165 8.57 17.19 40.51
C ASP A 165 9.80 17.63 39.68
N GLY A 166 9.69 17.65 38.35
CA GLY A 166 10.78 18.06 37.46
C GLY A 166 11.72 16.91 37.07
N GLN A 167 11.37 15.69 37.47
CA GLN A 167 11.98 14.43 37.08
C GLN A 167 11.03 13.62 36.21
N ALA A 168 11.61 12.74 35.40
CA ALA A 168 10.91 11.69 34.67
C ALA A 168 11.65 10.36 34.84
N GLN A 169 10.94 9.26 34.63
CA GLN A 169 11.60 7.98 34.43
C GLN A 169 12.35 7.97 33.09
N PHE A 170 13.46 7.25 33.03
CA PHE A 170 14.24 6.98 31.83
C PHE A 170 14.63 5.49 31.80
N PRO A 171 14.75 4.89 30.60
CA PRO A 171 15.34 3.57 30.44
C PRO A 171 16.78 3.56 30.97
N ALA A 172 17.10 2.50 31.71
CA ALA A 172 18.45 2.10 32.11
C ALA A 172 18.68 0.65 31.66
N ALA A 173 19.94 0.18 31.67
CA ALA A 173 20.29 -1.12 31.15
C ALA A 173 19.45 -2.27 31.74
N GLY A 174 19.08 -3.21 30.88
CA GLY A 174 18.41 -4.46 31.22
C GLY A 174 16.96 -4.32 31.69
N GLY A 175 16.17 -3.44 31.08
CA GLY A 175 14.74 -3.32 31.37
C GLY A 175 14.37 -2.59 32.67
N VAL A 176 15.32 -1.90 33.31
CA VAL A 176 15.10 -1.14 34.56
C VAL A 176 14.82 0.33 34.26
N LEU A 177 13.96 0.98 35.05
CA LEU A 177 13.71 2.41 34.97
C LEU A 177 14.38 3.18 36.12
N GLU A 178 14.94 4.34 35.82
CA GLU A 178 15.49 5.25 36.83
C GLU A 178 14.93 6.67 36.74
N TRP A 179 14.91 7.39 37.86
CA TRP A 179 14.45 8.77 37.91
C TRP A 179 15.59 9.73 37.59
N ARG A 180 15.45 10.50 36.52
CA ARG A 180 16.40 11.57 36.14
C ARG A 180 15.71 12.91 36.09
N THR A 181 16.49 13.99 36.22
CA THR A 181 15.97 15.34 36.00
C THR A 181 15.57 15.52 34.54
N LEU A 182 14.35 16.01 34.29
CA LEU A 182 13.86 16.27 32.94
C LEU A 182 14.38 17.62 32.44
N ASN A 183 15.42 17.57 31.62
CA ASN A 183 16.03 18.75 30.99
C ASN A 183 15.73 18.77 29.49
N VAL A 184 15.73 19.97 28.89
CA VAL A 184 15.59 20.17 27.44
C VAL A 184 16.73 21.07 26.95
N PRO A 185 17.66 20.56 26.13
CA PRO A 185 18.70 21.38 25.52
C PRO A 185 18.11 22.48 24.63
N GLU A 186 18.86 23.57 24.46
CA GLU A 186 18.48 24.65 23.54
C GLU A 186 18.33 24.12 22.10
N GLY A 187 17.27 24.55 21.41
CA GLY A 187 16.99 24.12 20.04
C GLY A 187 16.43 22.71 19.90
N GLU A 188 16.30 21.96 21.01
CA GLU A 188 15.66 20.64 21.03
C GLU A 188 14.20 20.68 21.47
N SER A 189 13.52 19.57 21.22
CA SER A 189 12.12 19.34 21.56
C SER A 189 11.96 18.14 22.52
N ARG A 190 10.97 18.24 23.42
CA ARG A 190 10.48 17.10 24.22
C ARG A 190 8.97 16.94 24.07
N LEU A 191 8.50 15.70 24.04
CA LEU A 191 7.10 15.33 23.84
C LEU A 191 6.46 14.89 25.16
N PHE A 192 5.24 15.37 25.40
CA PHE A 192 4.43 15.07 26.56
C PHE A 192 3.11 14.46 26.11
N TRP A 193 2.75 13.37 26.76
CA TRP A 193 1.55 12.60 26.49
C TRP A 193 0.51 12.84 27.58
N ILE A 194 -0.77 12.82 27.20
CA ILE A 194 -1.90 13.10 28.09
C ILE A 194 -2.94 12.01 27.90
N ASN A 195 -3.28 11.29 28.97
CA ASN A 195 -4.45 10.42 29.01
C ASN A 195 -5.59 11.11 29.77
N ILE A 196 -6.80 11.08 29.20
CA ILE A 196 -8.02 11.67 29.76
C ILE A 196 -9.01 10.54 29.98
N HIS A 197 -9.30 10.20 31.23
CA HIS A 197 -10.29 9.20 31.61
C HIS A 197 -11.56 9.87 32.13
N VAL A 198 -12.71 9.52 31.56
CA VAL A 198 -14.01 10.06 31.92
C VAL A 198 -14.80 9.04 32.75
N PRO A 199 -15.11 9.32 34.02
CA PRO A 199 -16.05 8.53 34.80
C PRO A 199 -17.44 8.50 34.16
N THR A 200 -18.18 7.43 34.42
CA THR A 200 -19.44 7.15 33.72
C THR A 200 -20.65 8.01 34.14
N SER A 201 -20.44 8.98 35.04
CA SER A 201 -21.43 9.88 35.64
C SER A 201 -21.26 11.35 35.25
N LEU A 202 -20.25 11.69 34.46
CA LEU A 202 -19.89 13.08 34.11
C LEU A 202 -20.41 13.46 32.73
N SER A 203 -20.93 14.67 32.51
CA SER A 203 -21.24 15.13 31.15
C SER A 203 -21.10 16.65 31.05
N GLY A 204 -20.87 17.16 29.85
CA GLY A 204 -20.69 18.59 29.61
C GLY A 204 -19.22 19.00 29.51
N GLU A 205 -18.96 20.30 29.66
CA GLU A 205 -17.65 20.90 29.39
C GLU A 205 -16.82 21.06 30.68
N TYR A 206 -15.58 20.59 30.63
CA TYR A 206 -14.58 20.70 31.69
C TYR A 206 -13.35 21.44 31.17
N ARG A 207 -12.71 22.24 32.02
CA ARG A 207 -11.59 23.10 31.63
C ARG A 207 -10.41 22.91 32.58
N TYR A 208 -9.24 22.83 31.99
CA TYR A 208 -7.97 22.65 32.69
C TYR A 208 -6.94 23.63 32.13
N ALA A 209 -5.95 23.97 32.96
CA ALA A 209 -4.70 24.54 32.51
C ALA A 209 -3.59 23.48 32.68
N LEU A 210 -2.92 23.14 31.58
CA LEU A 210 -1.68 22.39 31.64
C LEU A 210 -0.55 23.39 31.87
N VAL A 211 0.03 23.36 33.06
CA VAL A 211 1.06 24.30 33.49
C VAL A 211 2.42 23.67 33.30
N VAL A 212 3.17 24.19 32.33
CA VAL A 212 4.54 23.77 32.01
C VAL A 212 5.51 24.81 32.55
N GLN A 213 6.48 24.38 33.35
CA GLN A 213 7.43 25.29 33.99
C GLN A 213 8.81 24.65 34.15
N ALA A 214 9.83 25.33 33.67
CA ALA A 214 11.23 25.01 33.96
C ALA A 214 11.74 25.81 35.17
N LYS A 215 12.80 25.32 35.83
CA LYS A 215 13.45 25.99 36.95
C LYS A 215 13.92 27.40 36.57
N GLY A 216 13.53 28.39 37.36
CA GLY A 216 13.91 29.78 37.13
C GLY A 216 13.19 30.45 35.95
N LYS A 217 12.19 29.80 35.34
CA LYS A 217 11.38 30.34 34.23
C LYS A 217 9.94 30.60 34.65
N ALA A 218 9.27 31.47 33.90
CA ALA A 218 7.85 31.72 34.08
C ALA A 218 7.04 30.46 33.71
N ALA A 219 5.94 30.23 34.43
CA ALA A 219 5.03 29.14 34.10
C ALA A 219 4.23 29.48 32.83
N PHE A 220 4.18 28.56 31.88
CA PHE A 220 3.34 28.67 30.68
C PHE A 220 2.08 27.82 30.86
N LYS A 221 0.90 28.38 30.56
CA LYS A 221 -0.38 27.68 30.69
C LYS A 221 -0.95 27.35 29.32
N ILE A 222 -1.11 26.06 29.01
CA ILE A 222 -1.80 25.58 27.82
C ILE A 222 -3.25 25.25 28.21
N PRO A 223 -4.26 25.96 27.68
CA PRO A 223 -5.66 25.62 27.91
C PRO A 223 -6.00 24.23 27.37
N LEU A 224 -6.68 23.42 28.18
CA LEU A 224 -7.26 22.13 27.78
C LEU A 224 -8.77 22.15 28.03
N GLN A 225 -9.54 21.90 26.97
CA GLN A 225 -11.00 21.76 27.04
C GLN A 225 -11.39 20.30 26.80
N VAL A 226 -12.17 19.72 27.71
CA VAL A 226 -12.70 18.36 27.60
C VAL A 226 -14.22 18.45 27.54
N TYR A 227 -14.80 18.07 26.40
CA TYR A 227 -16.24 17.94 26.25
C TYR A 227 -16.64 16.47 26.42
N VAL A 228 -17.49 16.22 27.41
CA VAL A 228 -17.96 14.88 27.72
C VAL A 228 -19.37 14.67 27.17
N TYR A 229 -19.48 13.77 26.18
CA TYR A 229 -20.76 13.37 25.61
C TYR A 229 -21.65 12.69 26.66
N SER A 230 -22.96 12.78 26.47
CA SER A 230 -23.95 12.24 27.41
C SER A 230 -24.31 10.76 27.19
N PHE A 231 -23.49 10.01 26.44
CA PHE A 231 -23.70 8.60 26.11
C PHE A 231 -22.47 7.73 26.40
N ARG A 232 -22.69 6.42 26.57
CA ARG A 232 -21.62 5.40 26.70
C ARG A 232 -21.40 4.69 25.38
N LEU A 233 -20.15 4.37 25.09
CA LEU A 233 -19.78 3.58 23.92
C LEU A 233 -20.11 2.10 24.13
N HIS A 234 -20.89 1.55 23.21
CA HIS A 234 -21.22 0.14 23.13
C HIS A 234 -20.12 -0.65 22.41
N LYS A 235 -19.59 -1.67 23.07
CA LYS A 235 -18.72 -2.68 22.44
C LYS A 235 -19.59 -3.86 21.98
N PRO A 236 -19.58 -4.22 20.68
CA PRO A 236 -20.35 -5.35 20.18
C PRO A 236 -19.99 -6.66 20.90
N ALA A 237 -21.01 -7.49 21.15
CA ALA A 237 -20.84 -8.77 21.83
C ALA A 237 -20.32 -9.88 20.90
N ASP A 238 -20.49 -9.72 19.59
CA ASP A 238 -20.12 -10.64 18.51
C ASP A 238 -18.73 -10.37 17.94
N LYS A 239 -18.06 -9.30 18.38
CA LYS A 239 -16.72 -8.92 17.91
C LYS A 239 -15.68 -9.14 19.00
N ARG A 240 -14.49 -9.59 18.59
CA ARG A 240 -13.41 -10.00 19.48
C ARG A 240 -12.09 -9.31 19.12
N TRP A 241 -11.45 -8.72 20.14
CA TRP A 241 -10.07 -8.25 20.04
C TRP A 241 -9.18 -9.16 20.86
N LEU A 242 -8.28 -9.87 20.21
CA LEU A 242 -7.32 -10.78 20.85
C LEU A 242 -5.92 -10.17 20.85
N LEU A 243 -5.11 -10.62 21.79
CA LEU A 243 -3.74 -10.16 21.98
C LEU A 243 -2.83 -11.36 22.23
N TYR A 244 -1.75 -11.48 21.46
CA TYR A 244 -0.64 -12.38 21.83
C TYR A 244 -0.02 -11.86 23.11
N ALA A 245 -0.27 -12.58 24.21
CA ALA A 245 -0.04 -12.06 25.55
C ALA A 245 1.35 -12.38 26.09
N ASP A 246 2.07 -13.30 25.43
CA ASP A 246 3.34 -13.85 25.93
C ASP A 246 3.18 -14.42 27.35
N ALA A 247 2.16 -15.27 27.53
CA ALA A 247 1.70 -15.74 28.84
C ALA A 247 2.79 -16.42 29.68
N TYR A 248 3.80 -17.00 29.03
CA TYR A 248 4.99 -17.55 29.68
C TYR A 248 5.72 -16.50 30.53
N TRP A 249 5.85 -15.27 30.03
CA TRP A 249 6.62 -14.25 30.73
C TRP A 249 5.78 -13.45 31.71
N ILE A 250 4.66 -12.87 31.26
CA ILE A 250 3.77 -12.11 32.16
C ILE A 250 3.14 -13.00 33.23
N GLY A 251 3.06 -14.32 33.00
CA GLY A 251 2.58 -15.30 33.98
C GLY A 251 3.45 -15.42 35.23
N ARG A 252 4.69 -14.92 35.18
CA ARG A 252 5.64 -14.86 36.31
C ARG A 252 5.29 -13.74 37.30
N LEU A 253 4.44 -12.78 36.92
CA LEU A 253 3.97 -11.76 37.84
C LEU A 253 3.22 -12.39 39.03
N PRO A 254 3.34 -11.82 40.25
CA PRO A 254 2.46 -12.14 41.36
C PRO A 254 0.99 -12.03 40.95
N GLU A 255 0.11 -12.90 41.48
CA GLU A 255 -1.29 -13.00 41.03
C GLU A 255 -2.03 -11.66 41.06
N GLU A 256 -1.81 -10.84 42.08
CA GLU A 256 -2.40 -9.51 42.21
C GLU A 256 -1.99 -8.58 41.05
N LYS A 257 -0.71 -8.58 40.69
CA LYS A 257 -0.18 -7.77 39.58
C LYS A 257 -0.63 -8.30 38.23
N LEU A 258 -0.67 -9.62 38.06
CA LEU A 258 -1.19 -10.25 36.85
C LEU A 258 -2.67 -9.93 36.67
N LEU A 259 -3.48 -10.02 37.73
CA LEU A 259 -4.89 -9.64 37.70
C LEU A 259 -5.07 -8.17 37.32
N ALA A 260 -4.30 -7.26 37.93
CA ALA A 260 -4.36 -5.83 37.59
C ALA A 260 -3.97 -5.55 36.14
N LEU A 261 -3.00 -6.29 35.60
CA LEU A 261 -2.61 -6.23 34.19
C LEU A 261 -3.73 -6.73 33.26
N LEU A 262 -4.35 -7.87 33.59
CA LEU A 262 -5.49 -8.40 32.84
C LEU A 262 -6.70 -7.45 32.89
N GLN A 263 -7.00 -6.85 34.04
CA GLN A 263 -8.03 -5.82 34.17
C GLN A 263 -7.72 -4.61 33.29
N ARG A 264 -6.44 -4.22 33.20
CA ARG A 264 -6.02 -3.15 32.28
C ARG A 264 -6.23 -3.55 30.83
N MET A 265 -5.83 -4.75 30.40
CA MET A 265 -6.09 -5.25 29.04
C MET A 265 -7.58 -5.24 28.70
N SER A 266 -8.42 -5.75 29.61
CA SER A 266 -9.88 -5.72 29.50
C SER A 266 -10.42 -4.28 29.39
N GLY A 267 -9.91 -3.36 30.20
CA GLY A 267 -10.23 -1.93 30.14
C GLY A 267 -9.82 -1.23 28.85
N TYR A 268 -8.75 -1.70 28.17
CA TYR A 268 -8.37 -1.26 26.83
C TYR A 268 -9.28 -1.84 25.74
N GLY A 269 -10.11 -2.82 26.09
CA GLY A 269 -11.04 -3.48 25.21
C GLY A 269 -10.51 -4.79 24.61
N ILE A 270 -9.49 -5.41 25.18
CA ILE A 270 -9.08 -6.77 24.81
C ILE A 270 -10.08 -7.79 25.39
N ASP A 271 -10.52 -8.75 24.57
CA ASP A 271 -11.45 -9.81 24.98
C ASP A 271 -10.75 -11.13 25.32
N GLY A 272 -9.72 -11.47 24.55
CA GLY A 272 -9.10 -12.79 24.57
C GLY A 272 -7.59 -12.70 24.46
N LEU A 273 -6.92 -13.77 24.86
CA LEU A 273 -5.46 -13.88 24.85
C LEU A 273 -5.04 -15.06 23.99
N THR A 274 -3.95 -14.87 23.27
CA THR A 274 -3.36 -15.88 22.39
C THR A 274 -2.12 -16.46 23.08
N GLU A 275 -1.81 -17.74 22.82
CA GLU A 275 -0.71 -18.50 23.43
C GLU A 275 -0.80 -18.68 24.97
N LEU A 276 -1.96 -19.09 25.49
CA LEU A 276 -2.07 -19.49 26.90
C LEU A 276 -1.47 -20.88 27.17
N PRO A 277 -0.98 -21.14 28.40
CA PRO A 277 -0.45 -22.45 28.75
C PRO A 277 -1.56 -23.51 28.75
N ILE A 278 -1.31 -24.64 28.08
CA ILE A 278 -2.26 -25.76 28.03
C ILE A 278 -2.37 -26.51 29.37
N GLY A 279 -1.27 -26.66 30.11
CA GLY A 279 -1.20 -27.58 31.26
C GLY A 279 -0.32 -28.79 30.95
N ASN A 280 -0.50 -29.90 31.68
CA ASN A 280 0.31 -31.10 31.51
C ASN A 280 -0.50 -32.26 30.91
N ILE A 281 -0.03 -32.81 29.79
CA ILE A 281 -0.62 -33.99 29.13
C ILE A 281 0.31 -35.17 29.38
N ASP A 282 -0.14 -36.16 30.15
CA ASP A 282 0.61 -37.38 30.42
C ASP A 282 0.21 -38.50 29.46
N LEU A 283 1.21 -38.98 28.71
CA LEU A 283 1.12 -40.06 27.73
C LEU A 283 1.67 -41.40 28.26
N SER A 284 1.96 -41.51 29.56
CA SER A 284 2.54 -42.72 30.17
C SER A 284 1.70 -43.98 29.95
N ALA A 285 0.38 -43.84 29.92
CA ALA A 285 -0.58 -44.93 29.69
C ALA A 285 -1.18 -44.95 28.26
N LEU A 286 -0.53 -44.30 27.29
CA LEU A 286 -1.05 -44.17 25.93
C LEU A 286 -1.22 -45.52 25.23
N THR A 287 -0.31 -46.48 25.48
CA THR A 287 -0.41 -47.85 24.94
C THR A 287 -1.60 -48.64 25.48
N GLU A 288 -2.17 -48.23 26.61
CA GLU A 288 -3.41 -48.76 27.17
C GLU A 288 -4.66 -48.02 26.66
N GLY A 289 -4.49 -47.09 25.71
CA GLY A 289 -5.58 -46.25 25.21
C GLY A 289 -6.04 -45.17 26.20
N LYS A 290 -5.16 -44.75 27.12
CA LYS A 290 -5.47 -43.73 28.15
C LYS A 290 -4.54 -42.53 28.01
N VAL A 291 -5.11 -41.34 28.20
CA VAL A 291 -4.36 -40.08 28.32
C VAL A 291 -4.84 -39.40 29.60
N GLN A 292 -3.92 -38.92 30.42
CA GLN A 292 -4.27 -38.09 31.58
C GLN A 292 -3.91 -36.64 31.26
N TYR A 293 -4.75 -35.70 31.70
CA TYR A 293 -4.54 -34.28 31.44
C TYR A 293 -4.81 -33.48 32.71
N ASP A 294 -3.82 -32.71 33.13
CA ASP A 294 -3.89 -31.77 34.24
C ASP A 294 -4.00 -30.32 33.73
N PRO A 295 -5.19 -29.69 33.85
CA PRO A 295 -5.43 -28.34 33.38
C PRO A 295 -5.05 -27.24 34.39
N GLN A 296 -4.46 -27.55 35.56
CA GLN A 296 -4.25 -26.54 36.63
C GLN A 296 -3.59 -25.23 36.16
N PRO A 297 -2.51 -25.23 35.33
CA PRO A 297 -1.92 -24.00 34.83
C PRO A 297 -2.92 -23.13 34.05
N LEU A 298 -3.74 -23.74 33.19
CA LEU A 298 -4.79 -23.05 32.45
C LEU A 298 -5.92 -22.56 33.36
N LEU A 299 -6.33 -23.36 34.35
CA LEU A 299 -7.39 -22.99 35.30
C LEU A 299 -7.00 -21.79 36.16
N ARG A 300 -5.72 -21.66 36.53
CA ARG A 300 -5.19 -20.45 37.17
C ARG A 300 -5.46 -19.23 36.31
N TRP A 301 -5.09 -19.27 35.03
CA TRP A 301 -5.33 -18.18 34.09
C TRP A 301 -6.81 -17.90 33.90
N HIS A 302 -7.61 -18.94 33.70
CA HIS A 302 -9.05 -18.82 33.50
C HIS A 302 -9.74 -18.06 34.65
N ARG A 303 -9.42 -18.40 35.90
CA ARG A 303 -9.93 -17.70 37.09
C ARG A 303 -9.58 -16.21 37.07
N LEU A 304 -8.32 -15.87 36.80
CA LEU A 304 -7.87 -14.48 36.77
C LEU A 304 -8.49 -13.69 35.61
N MET A 305 -8.61 -14.31 34.43
CA MET A 305 -9.25 -13.71 33.26
C MET A 305 -10.75 -13.45 33.48
N GLN A 306 -11.47 -14.38 34.12
CA GLN A 306 -12.85 -14.17 34.53
C GLN A 306 -12.99 -12.99 35.50
N GLN A 307 -12.13 -12.90 36.53
CA GLN A 307 -12.11 -11.77 37.46
C GLN A 307 -11.78 -10.44 36.78
N ALA A 308 -10.95 -10.47 35.73
CA ALA A 308 -10.62 -9.30 34.93
C ALA A 308 -11.70 -8.93 33.87
N GLY A 309 -12.66 -9.83 33.63
CA GLY A 309 -13.70 -9.64 32.62
C GLY A 309 -13.26 -9.91 31.17
N LEU A 310 -12.16 -10.66 30.96
CA LEU A 310 -11.81 -11.16 29.64
C LEU A 310 -12.78 -12.28 29.26
N ARG A 311 -13.46 -12.11 28.12
CA ARG A 311 -14.57 -12.96 27.69
C ARG A 311 -14.12 -14.17 26.87
N GLY A 312 -12.91 -14.13 26.33
CA GLY A 312 -12.46 -15.07 25.32
C GLY A 312 -13.04 -14.77 23.93
N PRO A 313 -12.78 -15.63 22.93
CA PRO A 313 -12.07 -16.90 23.10
C PRO A 313 -10.58 -16.69 23.42
N HIS A 314 -9.97 -17.69 24.03
CA HIS A 314 -8.52 -17.74 24.28
C HIS A 314 -7.88 -18.85 23.45
N THR A 315 -6.68 -18.64 22.91
CA THR A 315 -6.04 -19.69 22.12
C THR A 315 -5.05 -20.49 22.97
N ILE A 316 -4.99 -21.80 22.75
CA ILE A 316 -4.16 -22.72 23.52
C ILE A 316 -3.53 -23.71 22.55
N GLY A 317 -2.19 -23.79 22.51
CA GLY A 317 -1.46 -24.66 21.60
C GLY A 317 -0.58 -25.69 22.32
N THR A 318 -0.21 -26.75 21.62
CA THR A 318 0.79 -27.74 22.06
C THR A 318 1.40 -28.46 20.85
N PHE A 319 2.65 -28.91 21.00
CA PHE A 319 3.36 -29.73 20.01
C PHE A 319 3.58 -31.17 20.55
N ILE A 320 2.57 -31.70 21.24
CA ILE A 320 2.64 -32.99 21.92
C ILE A 320 2.83 -34.18 20.96
N GLU A 321 2.50 -33.99 19.67
CA GLU A 321 2.64 -35.02 18.64
C GLU A 321 4.07 -35.55 18.50
N ASP A 322 5.10 -34.76 18.79
CA ASP A 322 6.51 -35.18 18.71
C ASP A 322 6.83 -36.34 19.67
N GLN A 323 6.05 -36.50 20.74
CA GLN A 323 6.25 -37.55 21.74
C GLN A 323 5.50 -38.84 21.41
N VAL A 324 4.47 -38.77 20.56
CA VAL A 324 3.52 -39.86 20.34
C VAL A 324 4.16 -41.10 19.73
N PRO A 325 4.96 -41.04 18.64
CA PRO A 325 5.57 -42.24 18.05
C PRO A 325 6.42 -43.02 19.05
N ALA A 326 7.24 -42.31 19.83
CA ALA A 326 8.09 -42.91 20.85
C ALA A 326 7.28 -43.60 21.95
N LYS A 327 6.17 -42.98 22.40
CA LYS A 327 5.28 -43.56 23.42
C LYS A 327 4.52 -44.78 22.92
N LEU A 328 4.22 -44.85 21.62
CA LEU A 328 3.61 -46.01 20.99
C LEU A 328 4.62 -47.11 20.61
N GLY A 329 5.92 -46.85 20.74
CA GLY A 329 6.96 -47.80 20.35
C GLY A 329 7.06 -48.02 18.83
N ILE A 330 6.71 -47.00 18.03
CA ILE A 330 6.71 -47.07 16.56
C ILE A 330 7.70 -46.07 15.96
N GLN A 331 8.21 -46.38 14.78
CA GLN A 331 8.95 -45.42 13.96
C GLN A 331 7.97 -44.71 13.01
N ALA A 332 7.68 -43.45 13.29
CA ALA A 332 6.86 -42.60 12.44
C ALA A 332 7.46 -41.18 12.39
N ASP A 333 7.46 -40.57 11.21
CA ASP A 333 7.89 -39.19 11.00
C ASP A 333 6.66 -38.28 10.97
N VAL A 334 6.51 -37.44 12.00
CA VAL A 334 5.36 -36.52 12.15
C VAL A 334 5.35 -35.39 11.11
N ASN A 335 6.39 -35.26 10.28
CA ASN A 335 6.42 -34.30 9.17
C ASN A 335 5.91 -34.88 7.85
N ARG A 336 5.58 -36.17 7.82
CA ARG A 336 4.95 -36.87 6.69
C ARG A 336 3.51 -37.21 7.03
N GLU A 337 2.84 -37.95 6.14
CA GLU A 337 1.51 -38.48 6.42
C GLU A 337 1.55 -39.33 7.71
N TRP A 338 0.65 -39.03 8.65
CA TRP A 338 0.63 -39.68 9.96
C TRP A 338 0.10 -41.12 9.86
N ASP A 339 0.81 -42.07 10.48
CA ASP A 339 0.32 -43.42 10.72
C ASP A 339 -1.01 -43.37 11.48
N GLU A 340 -1.95 -44.26 11.14
CA GLU A 340 -3.30 -44.25 11.75
C GLU A 340 -3.26 -44.39 13.28
N ARG A 341 -2.25 -45.07 13.83
CA ARG A 341 -2.03 -45.17 15.28
C ARG A 341 -1.67 -43.81 15.89
N VAL A 342 -0.89 -42.99 15.18
CA VAL A 342 -0.59 -41.61 15.58
C VAL A 342 -1.85 -40.76 15.50
N ARG A 343 -2.64 -40.88 14.42
CA ARG A 343 -3.91 -40.16 14.29
C ARG A 343 -4.89 -40.51 15.40
N GLU A 344 -5.09 -41.79 15.72
CA GLU A 344 -5.98 -42.21 16.80
C GLU A 344 -5.48 -41.73 18.16
N ALA A 345 -4.17 -41.79 18.42
CA ALA A 345 -3.58 -41.24 19.64
C ALA A 345 -3.82 -39.72 19.76
N MET A 346 -3.63 -38.96 18.68
CA MET A 346 -3.87 -37.50 18.67
C MET A 346 -5.35 -37.16 18.83
N ARG A 347 -6.26 -37.92 18.19
CA ARG A 347 -7.71 -37.82 18.42
C ARG A 347 -8.07 -38.11 19.88
N LEU A 348 -7.46 -39.13 20.50
CA LEU A 348 -7.65 -39.44 21.91
C LEU A 348 -7.16 -38.30 22.82
N ILE A 349 -5.97 -37.75 22.57
CA ILE A 349 -5.43 -36.60 23.33
C ILE A 349 -6.39 -35.41 23.23
N ALA A 350 -6.78 -35.03 22.02
CA ALA A 350 -7.70 -33.91 21.79
C ALA A 350 -9.05 -34.12 22.49
N ARG A 351 -9.65 -35.32 22.38
CA ARG A 351 -10.90 -35.67 23.09
C ARG A 351 -10.74 -35.57 24.59
N THR A 352 -9.65 -36.08 25.16
CA THR A 352 -9.39 -36.01 26.61
C THR A 352 -9.31 -34.55 27.06
N VAL A 353 -8.55 -33.70 26.36
CA VAL A 353 -8.43 -32.28 26.69
C VAL A 353 -9.80 -31.59 26.62
N VAL A 354 -10.56 -31.78 25.53
CA VAL A 354 -11.89 -31.19 25.36
C VAL A 354 -12.86 -31.64 26.45
N GLN A 355 -12.88 -32.94 26.78
CA GLN A 355 -13.78 -33.48 27.81
C GLN A 355 -13.42 -32.99 29.21
N THR A 356 -12.13 -32.93 29.55
CA THR A 356 -11.66 -32.41 30.84
C THR A 356 -11.96 -30.92 30.99
N LEU A 357 -11.85 -30.11 29.93
CA LEU A 357 -12.11 -28.66 30.02
C LEU A 357 -13.60 -28.30 30.00
N ARG A 358 -14.47 -29.18 29.47
CA ARG A 358 -15.91 -28.90 29.29
C ARG A 358 -16.63 -28.41 30.56
N PRO A 359 -16.45 -29.02 31.76
CA PRO A 359 -17.14 -28.58 32.98
C PRO A 359 -16.78 -27.18 33.45
N TYR A 360 -15.60 -26.67 33.06
CA TYR A 360 -15.12 -25.34 33.47
C TYR A 360 -15.67 -24.20 32.60
N GLY A 361 -16.27 -24.51 31.45
CA GLY A 361 -16.88 -23.49 30.58
C GLY A 361 -15.88 -22.49 29.99
N ILE A 362 -14.63 -22.90 29.76
CA ILE A 362 -13.61 -22.06 29.11
C ILE A 362 -13.95 -21.91 27.63
N ASP A 363 -14.05 -20.67 27.14
CA ASP A 363 -14.13 -20.38 25.71
C ASP A 363 -12.71 -20.39 25.13
N TRP A 364 -12.31 -21.49 24.51
CA TRP A 364 -10.95 -21.68 24.01
C TRP A 364 -10.89 -22.29 22.60
N LEU A 365 -9.81 -21.93 21.89
CA LEU A 365 -9.49 -22.40 20.55
C LEU A 365 -8.15 -23.12 20.59
N PHE A 366 -8.07 -24.29 19.97
CA PHE A 366 -6.80 -24.97 19.74
C PHE A 366 -5.99 -24.16 18.72
N TYR A 367 -4.84 -23.67 19.16
CA TYR A 367 -3.86 -23.00 18.32
C TYR A 367 -2.91 -24.05 17.76
N GLY A 368 -3.08 -24.37 16.49
CA GLY A 368 -2.20 -25.33 15.81
C GLY A 368 -0.92 -24.67 15.29
N TRP A 369 -0.16 -25.44 14.50
CA TRP A 369 1.04 -24.97 13.80
C TRP A 369 0.81 -23.61 13.14
N ASP A 370 1.68 -22.65 13.41
CA ASP A 370 1.50 -21.28 12.94
C ASP A 370 2.08 -21.08 11.53
N GLU A 371 1.43 -20.20 10.75
CA GLU A 371 1.87 -19.76 9.42
C GLU A 371 2.30 -20.90 8.44
N PRO A 372 1.55 -22.01 8.28
CA PRO A 372 1.99 -23.14 7.47
C PRO A 372 1.99 -22.84 5.95
N GLY A 373 2.81 -23.58 5.21
CA GLY A 373 2.71 -23.72 3.75
C GLY A 373 1.62 -24.74 3.36
N PRO A 374 1.12 -24.72 2.11
CA PRO A 374 0.09 -25.67 1.65
C PRO A 374 0.56 -27.14 1.70
N GLU A 375 1.87 -27.38 1.64
CA GLU A 375 2.52 -28.69 1.73
C GLU A 375 2.91 -29.10 3.15
N THR A 376 2.64 -28.28 4.18
CA THR A 376 3.01 -28.60 5.57
C THR A 376 2.08 -29.67 6.14
N ILE A 377 2.35 -30.94 5.81
CA ILE A 377 1.50 -32.10 6.18
C ILE A 377 1.27 -32.20 7.68
N ARG A 378 2.31 -31.97 8.49
CA ARG A 378 2.21 -31.95 9.96
C ARG A 378 1.09 -31.02 10.45
N ALA A 379 1.02 -29.82 9.89
CA ALA A 379 0.03 -28.82 10.25
C ALA A 379 -1.39 -29.30 9.93
N LEU A 380 -1.61 -29.82 8.72
CA LEU A 380 -2.91 -30.34 8.28
C LEU A 380 -3.39 -31.52 9.14
N GLU A 381 -2.51 -32.47 9.45
CA GLU A 381 -2.83 -33.60 10.32
C GLU A 381 -3.14 -33.15 11.76
N GLN A 382 -2.43 -32.15 12.26
CA GLN A 382 -2.72 -31.56 13.58
C GLN A 382 -4.12 -30.90 13.59
N TYR A 383 -4.45 -30.09 12.60
CA TYR A 383 -5.77 -29.43 12.54
C TYR A 383 -6.89 -30.45 12.43
N ARG A 384 -6.68 -31.47 11.58
CA ARG A 384 -7.61 -32.58 11.39
C ARG A 384 -7.89 -33.32 12.69
N THR A 385 -6.83 -33.84 13.32
CA THR A 385 -6.99 -34.72 14.50
C THR A 385 -7.56 -33.98 15.70
N TRP A 386 -7.20 -32.70 15.91
CA TRP A 386 -7.80 -31.87 16.96
C TRP A 386 -9.27 -31.52 16.67
N ARG A 387 -9.61 -31.22 15.42
CA ARG A 387 -10.99 -30.98 15.00
C ARG A 387 -11.86 -32.23 15.17
N GLU A 388 -11.38 -33.37 14.69
CA GLU A 388 -12.03 -34.68 14.86
C GLU A 388 -12.13 -35.09 16.34
N GLY A 389 -11.19 -34.64 17.18
CA GLY A 389 -11.22 -34.77 18.63
C GLY A 389 -12.22 -33.85 19.34
N GLY A 390 -12.91 -32.96 18.62
CA GLY A 390 -13.97 -32.10 19.13
C GLY A 390 -13.51 -30.69 19.53
N ALA A 391 -12.25 -30.31 19.26
CA ALA A 391 -11.79 -28.95 19.51
C ALA A 391 -12.33 -27.95 18.49
N GLN A 392 -12.41 -26.69 18.90
CA GLN A 392 -12.46 -25.56 17.98
C GLN A 392 -11.01 -25.21 17.61
N THR A 393 -10.76 -24.82 16.36
CA THR A 393 -9.42 -24.67 15.79
C THR A 393 -9.20 -23.23 15.32
N TYR A 394 -8.01 -22.71 15.60
CA TYR A 394 -7.52 -21.39 15.22
C TYR A 394 -6.10 -21.51 14.67
N VAL A 395 -5.85 -20.91 13.52
CA VAL A 395 -4.55 -20.92 12.82
C VAL A 395 -4.46 -19.67 11.95
N THR A 396 -3.25 -19.15 11.82
CA THR A 396 -2.94 -18.00 10.99
C THR A 396 -2.47 -18.40 9.58
N PHE A 397 -3.06 -17.82 8.54
CA PHE A 397 -2.78 -18.12 7.12
C PHE A 397 -2.23 -16.88 6.38
N TYR A 398 -1.09 -17.04 5.70
CA TYR A 398 -0.52 -16.03 4.78
C TYR A 398 -0.88 -16.25 3.32
N GLN A 399 -1.31 -17.46 2.99
CA GLN A 399 -1.56 -17.87 1.62
C GLN A 399 -2.96 -18.47 1.52
N ARG A 400 -3.69 -18.10 0.46
CA ARG A 400 -5.04 -18.62 0.20
C ARG A 400 -5.03 -20.14 -0.02
N GLY A 401 -4.03 -20.65 -0.76
CA GLY A 401 -3.90 -22.08 -1.04
C GLY A 401 -3.74 -22.92 0.24
N THR A 402 -3.01 -22.41 1.23
CA THR A 402 -2.91 -23.05 2.55
C THR A 402 -4.26 -23.11 3.26
N TYR A 403 -5.01 -22.00 3.26
CA TYR A 403 -6.36 -22.01 3.83
C TYR A 403 -7.26 -23.00 3.09
N ASP A 404 -7.23 -23.05 1.75
CA ASP A 404 -8.07 -23.97 0.98
C ASP A 404 -7.82 -25.45 1.35
N ALA A 405 -6.56 -25.82 1.59
CA ALA A 405 -6.18 -27.16 2.06
C ALA A 405 -6.66 -27.46 3.49
N ALA A 406 -6.58 -26.48 4.39
CA ALA A 406 -6.93 -26.64 5.80
C ALA A 406 -8.42 -26.38 6.12
N ALA A 407 -9.15 -25.72 5.22
CA ALA A 407 -10.41 -25.04 5.52
C ALA A 407 -11.45 -25.95 6.16
N GLN A 408 -11.55 -27.22 5.74
CA GLN A 408 -12.53 -28.16 6.28
C GLN A 408 -12.36 -28.45 7.78
N TRP A 409 -11.15 -28.25 8.32
CA TRP A 409 -10.85 -28.48 9.74
C TRP A 409 -10.84 -27.21 10.58
N MET A 410 -11.06 -26.04 9.97
CA MET A 410 -11.04 -24.76 10.66
C MET A 410 -12.39 -24.37 11.25
N THR A 411 -12.39 -23.76 12.45
CA THR A 411 -13.55 -23.03 12.98
C THR A 411 -13.33 -21.52 13.01
N HIS A 412 -12.12 -21.08 13.36
CA HIS A 412 -11.71 -19.68 13.46
C HIS A 412 -10.45 -19.45 12.61
N PRO A 413 -10.51 -19.58 11.28
CA PRO A 413 -9.36 -19.24 10.43
C PRO A 413 -8.98 -17.78 10.65
N CYS A 414 -7.69 -17.54 10.86
CA CYS A 414 -7.10 -16.22 11.00
C CYS A 414 -6.29 -15.90 9.74
N PHE A 415 -6.54 -14.78 9.09
CA PHE A 415 -5.81 -14.38 7.89
C PHE A 415 -4.80 -13.28 8.21
N ALA A 416 -3.61 -13.34 7.59
CA ALA A 416 -2.67 -12.24 7.62
C ALA A 416 -3.30 -10.97 7.03
N VAL A 417 -2.98 -9.80 7.60
CA VAL A 417 -3.51 -8.51 7.14
C VAL A 417 -3.27 -8.32 5.64
N GLY A 418 -2.16 -8.82 5.09
CA GLY A 418 -1.88 -8.78 3.66
C GLY A 418 -2.93 -9.45 2.77
N LEU A 419 -3.65 -10.46 3.26
CA LEU A 419 -4.73 -11.13 2.52
C LEU A 419 -6.06 -10.38 2.57
N VAL A 420 -6.24 -9.49 3.55
CA VAL A 420 -7.51 -8.78 3.84
C VAL A 420 -7.36 -7.25 3.79
N ALA A 421 -6.19 -6.76 3.36
CA ALA A 421 -5.84 -5.35 3.30
C ALA A 421 -6.67 -4.57 2.26
N SER A 422 -7.19 -5.27 1.25
CA SER A 422 -8.01 -4.72 0.16
C SER A 422 -9.46 -5.18 0.26
N LYS A 423 -10.37 -4.43 -0.38
CA LYS A 423 -11.79 -4.78 -0.49
C LYS A 423 -11.99 -6.22 -0.97
N GLN A 424 -11.38 -6.54 -2.11
CA GLN A 424 -11.52 -7.86 -2.75
C GLN A 424 -10.97 -8.99 -1.86
N GLY A 425 -9.86 -8.75 -1.15
CA GLY A 425 -9.29 -9.72 -0.22
C GLY A 425 -10.19 -9.99 0.98
N ALA A 426 -10.72 -8.92 1.59
CA ALA A 426 -11.65 -9.01 2.71
C ALA A 426 -12.98 -9.66 2.32
N GLU A 427 -13.55 -9.31 1.16
CA GLU A 427 -14.78 -9.91 0.62
C GLU A 427 -14.60 -11.40 0.36
N TRP A 428 -13.48 -11.80 -0.26
CA TRP A 428 -13.14 -13.21 -0.45
C TRP A 428 -13.09 -13.97 0.89
N ALA A 429 -12.34 -13.46 1.88
CA ALA A 429 -12.20 -14.13 3.18
C ALA A 429 -13.55 -14.24 3.90
N TYR A 430 -14.36 -13.19 3.84
CA TYR A 430 -15.72 -13.17 4.40
C TYR A 430 -16.60 -14.24 3.75
N GLU A 431 -16.64 -14.30 2.41
CA GLU A 431 -17.44 -15.29 1.67
C GLU A 431 -17.00 -16.72 1.94
N GLN A 432 -15.68 -16.99 1.93
CA GLN A 432 -15.15 -18.33 2.21
C GLN A 432 -15.51 -18.81 3.62
N CYS A 433 -15.38 -17.94 4.62
CA CYS A 433 -15.73 -18.26 6.00
C CYS A 433 -17.23 -18.50 6.14
N ARG A 434 -18.07 -17.62 5.57
CA ARG A 434 -19.53 -17.77 5.68
C ARG A 434 -20.06 -19.01 4.96
N ALA A 435 -19.51 -19.35 3.79
CA ALA A 435 -19.85 -20.58 3.07
C ALA A 435 -19.57 -21.85 3.90
N ARG A 436 -18.58 -21.79 4.79
CA ARG A 436 -18.17 -22.90 5.67
C ARG A 436 -18.63 -22.76 7.12
N GLN A 437 -19.47 -21.77 7.43
CA GLN A 437 -19.95 -21.46 8.79
C GLN A 437 -18.82 -21.22 9.80
N GLN A 438 -17.74 -20.59 9.35
CA GLN A 438 -16.56 -20.25 10.15
C GLN A 438 -16.64 -18.83 10.70
N GLN A 439 -15.89 -18.60 11.78
CA GLN A 439 -15.65 -17.28 12.35
C GLN A 439 -14.41 -16.66 11.71
N PHE A 440 -14.59 -15.54 11.00
CA PHE A 440 -13.53 -14.91 10.23
C PHE A 440 -12.64 -14.09 11.15
N TYR A 441 -11.37 -14.49 11.35
CA TYR A 441 -10.38 -13.73 12.13
C TYR A 441 -9.29 -13.19 11.20
N TRP A 442 -8.61 -12.12 11.62
CA TRP A 442 -7.37 -11.69 10.97
C TRP A 442 -6.41 -11.04 11.96
N TYR A 443 -5.14 -10.99 11.60
CA TYR A 443 -4.07 -10.42 12.44
C TYR A 443 -3.10 -9.55 11.63
N GLY A 444 -2.31 -8.72 12.31
CA GLY A 444 -1.31 -7.83 11.68
C GLY A 444 -1.17 -6.44 12.30
N SER A 445 -1.79 -6.19 13.46
CA SER A 445 -1.56 -5.01 14.30
C SER A 445 -0.68 -5.37 15.50
N GLY A 446 -0.12 -4.37 16.19
CA GLY A 446 0.71 -4.52 17.39
C GLY A 446 2.07 -3.85 17.23
N CYS A 447 3.13 -4.64 17.07
CA CYS A 447 4.52 -4.15 17.02
C CYS A 447 5.24 -4.48 15.71
N TYR A 448 4.54 -4.39 14.57
CA TYR A 448 5.19 -4.55 13.26
C TYR A 448 5.91 -3.28 12.83
N LEU A 449 6.89 -3.46 11.93
CA LEU A 449 7.65 -2.36 11.34
C LEU A 449 6.75 -1.24 10.81
N GLY A 450 7.01 -0.02 11.29
CA GLY A 450 6.25 1.16 10.90
C GLY A 450 4.95 1.35 11.69
N GLN A 451 4.76 0.62 12.79
CA GLN A 451 3.67 0.84 13.76
C GLN A 451 4.18 1.48 15.06
N GLU A 452 5.46 1.31 15.37
CA GLU A 452 6.09 1.75 16.62
C GLU A 452 6.15 3.28 16.72
N GLY A 453 5.79 3.81 17.88
CA GLY A 453 5.74 5.25 18.12
C GLY A 453 4.66 6.00 17.33
N ARG A 454 3.81 5.31 16.57
CA ARG A 454 2.74 5.88 15.72
C ARG A 454 1.36 5.60 16.29
N LEU A 455 0.47 6.59 16.20
CA LEU A 455 -0.95 6.43 16.53
C LEU A 455 -1.74 5.86 15.36
N PHE A 456 -1.45 6.30 14.14
CA PHE A 456 -2.26 5.98 12.97
C PHE A 456 -2.39 4.47 12.69
N ALA A 457 -1.27 3.75 12.57
CA ALA A 457 -1.28 2.39 12.03
C ALA A 457 -2.16 1.44 12.85
N ASN A 458 -1.90 1.32 14.15
CA ASN A 458 -2.67 0.44 15.02
C ASN A 458 -4.10 0.92 15.27
N ARG A 459 -4.32 2.23 15.36
CA ARG A 459 -5.68 2.80 15.45
C ARG A 459 -6.52 2.44 14.22
N PHE A 460 -5.94 2.56 13.03
CA PHE A 460 -6.60 2.20 11.78
C PHE A 460 -6.92 0.70 11.74
N LEU A 461 -5.94 -0.15 12.06
CA LEU A 461 -6.06 -1.60 11.97
C LEU A 461 -7.13 -2.14 12.95
N THR A 462 -7.03 -1.81 14.24
CA THR A 462 -7.92 -2.38 15.27
C THR A 462 -9.33 -1.76 15.28
N GLY A 463 -9.49 -0.60 14.62
CA GLY A 463 -10.77 0.10 14.50
C GLY A 463 -11.39 -0.02 13.11
N TRP A 464 -10.86 0.74 12.17
CA TRP A 464 -11.49 0.98 10.86
C TRP A 464 -11.32 -0.19 9.90
N LEU A 465 -10.12 -0.77 9.79
CA LEU A 465 -9.95 -1.97 8.96
C LEU A 465 -10.79 -3.12 9.53
N PHE A 466 -10.81 -3.30 10.85
CA PHE A 466 -11.65 -4.32 11.47
C PHE A 466 -13.14 -4.11 11.19
N TRP A 467 -13.62 -2.87 11.21
CA TRP A 467 -14.99 -2.55 10.80
C TRP A 467 -15.24 -2.93 9.33
N LYS A 468 -14.34 -2.55 8.43
CA LYS A 468 -14.48 -2.77 6.99
C LYS A 468 -14.40 -4.23 6.56
N THR A 469 -13.54 -5.03 7.19
CA THR A 469 -13.43 -6.47 6.86
C THR A 469 -14.64 -7.27 7.30
N ARG A 470 -15.45 -6.75 8.23
CA ARG A 470 -16.59 -7.45 8.85
C ARG A 470 -16.19 -8.74 9.56
N ALA A 471 -14.90 -8.92 9.83
CA ALA A 471 -14.36 -10.05 10.55
C ALA A 471 -14.98 -10.16 11.95
N ASP A 472 -15.03 -11.37 12.48
CA ASP A 472 -15.54 -11.69 13.81
C ASP A 472 -14.46 -11.46 14.89
N GLY A 473 -13.18 -11.59 14.52
CA GLY A 473 -12.05 -11.32 15.41
C GLY A 473 -10.89 -10.58 14.75
N GLN A 474 -10.19 -9.78 15.54
CA GLN A 474 -8.96 -9.08 15.19
C GLN A 474 -7.89 -9.42 16.23
N VAL A 475 -6.69 -9.80 15.78
CA VAL A 475 -5.61 -10.25 16.67
C VAL A 475 -4.38 -9.36 16.56
N SER A 476 -3.90 -8.85 17.70
CA SER A 476 -2.70 -8.03 17.80
C SER A 476 -1.48 -8.86 18.24
N TRP A 477 -0.36 -8.70 17.52
CA TRP A 477 0.92 -9.36 17.78
C TRP A 477 2.05 -8.33 17.92
N THR A 478 2.92 -8.40 18.93
CA THR A 478 2.77 -9.13 20.20
C THR A 478 2.89 -8.18 21.38
N PHE A 479 2.37 -8.61 22.53
CA PHE A 479 2.29 -7.76 23.70
C PHE A 479 3.67 -7.41 24.24
N VAL A 480 4.50 -8.40 24.58
CA VAL A 480 5.78 -8.17 25.25
C VAL A 480 6.75 -9.33 25.04
N ARG A 481 7.61 -9.23 24.01
CA ARG A 481 8.61 -10.23 23.65
C ARG A 481 9.94 -9.60 23.21
N PRO A 482 10.72 -9.04 24.14
CA PRO A 482 12.08 -8.62 23.89
C PRO A 482 12.99 -9.84 23.80
N HIS A 483 14.12 -9.67 23.13
CA HIS A 483 15.08 -10.73 22.87
C HIS A 483 16.16 -10.82 23.94
N GLU A 484 16.86 -9.71 24.20
CA GLU A 484 17.94 -9.64 25.17
C GLU A 484 17.73 -8.51 26.18
N ASP A 485 18.36 -7.34 26.00
CA ASP A 485 18.05 -6.17 26.84
C ASP A 485 16.79 -5.48 26.29
N PRO A 486 15.68 -5.39 27.04
CA PRO A 486 14.41 -4.82 26.55
C PRO A 486 14.47 -3.35 26.13
N PHE A 487 15.54 -2.62 26.44
CA PHE A 487 15.74 -1.24 25.97
C PHE A 487 16.92 -1.12 25.01
N ASN A 488 17.33 -2.24 24.41
CA ASN A 488 18.39 -2.32 23.42
C ASN A 488 17.91 -3.05 22.17
N ASP A 489 17.35 -2.29 21.24
CA ASP A 489 16.87 -2.83 19.98
C ASP A 489 18.00 -3.35 19.06
N PHE A 490 19.26 -3.28 19.49
CA PHE A 490 20.44 -3.54 18.68
C PHE A 490 21.19 -4.82 19.06
N ASP A 491 20.75 -5.62 20.02
CA ASP A 491 21.52 -6.77 20.53
C ASP A 491 20.85 -8.15 20.48
N GLY A 492 19.66 -8.28 19.88
CA GLY A 492 18.87 -9.50 19.94
C GLY A 492 19.32 -10.68 19.06
N SER A 493 20.40 -10.56 18.27
CA SER A 493 20.75 -11.61 17.29
C SER A 493 21.13 -12.97 17.86
N ARG A 494 21.54 -13.04 19.15
CA ARG A 494 21.80 -14.34 19.79
C ARG A 494 20.50 -15.08 20.09
N GLN A 495 19.46 -14.35 20.45
CA GLN A 495 18.15 -14.90 20.77
C GLN A 495 17.32 -15.16 19.51
N ASN A 496 17.34 -14.25 18.54
CA ASN A 496 16.68 -14.39 17.25
C ASN A 496 17.50 -13.74 16.13
N SER A 497 18.27 -14.54 15.41
CA SER A 497 19.11 -14.03 14.30
C SER A 497 18.33 -13.63 13.05
N VAL A 498 17.06 -14.05 12.93
CA VAL A 498 16.17 -13.71 11.80
C VAL A 498 15.51 -12.35 12.04
N GLU A 499 14.98 -12.16 13.25
CA GLU A 499 14.31 -10.92 13.69
C GLU A 499 14.90 -10.45 15.04
N PRO A 500 16.12 -9.90 15.06
CA PRO A 500 16.80 -9.47 16.29
C PRO A 500 16.23 -8.22 16.96
N LYS A 501 15.34 -7.49 16.27
CA LYS A 501 14.62 -6.34 16.82
C LYS A 501 13.60 -6.79 17.88
N ASP A 502 13.48 -6.07 18.99
CA ASP A 502 12.53 -6.39 20.05
C ASP A 502 11.08 -6.35 19.55
N GLN A 503 10.28 -7.34 19.98
CA GLN A 503 8.88 -7.51 19.57
C GLN A 503 7.94 -7.07 20.70
N CYS A 504 7.79 -5.75 20.86
CA CYS A 504 7.10 -5.16 22.02
C CYS A 504 6.02 -4.14 21.63
N THR A 505 4.74 -4.47 21.85
CA THR A 505 3.68 -3.45 21.92
C THR A 505 3.76 -2.68 23.24
N VAL A 506 4.13 -3.36 24.33
CA VAL A 506 4.51 -2.75 25.60
C VAL A 506 5.85 -3.32 26.03
N TYR A 507 6.58 -2.58 26.85
CA TYR A 507 7.89 -3.03 27.36
C TYR A 507 7.76 -3.54 28.80
N PRO A 508 8.57 -4.54 29.20
CA PRO A 508 8.62 -4.99 30.58
C PRO A 508 9.25 -3.91 31.48
N HIS A 509 8.79 -3.80 32.71
CA HIS A 509 9.51 -3.07 33.76
C HIS A 509 10.09 -4.08 34.74
N LEU A 510 11.41 -4.17 34.76
CA LEU A 510 12.18 -5.05 35.63
C LEU A 510 12.71 -4.28 36.85
N SER A 511 12.78 -4.96 37.98
CA SER A 511 13.41 -4.41 39.19
C SER A 511 14.90 -4.74 39.29
N ARG A 512 15.38 -5.71 38.50
CA ARG A 512 16.79 -6.07 38.36
C ARG A 512 17.13 -6.19 36.87
N PRO A 513 18.31 -5.71 36.44
CA PRO A 513 18.68 -5.67 35.03
C PRO A 513 18.80 -7.07 34.45
N ASN A 514 18.16 -7.31 33.29
CA ASN A 514 18.20 -8.57 32.54
C ASN A 514 17.75 -9.81 33.35
N ASP A 515 16.89 -9.60 34.35
CA ASP A 515 16.30 -10.68 35.16
C ASP A 515 14.79 -10.76 34.91
N PRO A 516 14.34 -11.68 34.03
CA PRO A 516 12.93 -11.92 33.75
C PRO A 516 12.05 -12.23 34.97
N ASP A 517 12.60 -12.78 36.05
CA ASP A 517 11.87 -13.09 37.29
C ASP A 517 11.68 -11.84 38.17
N SER A 518 12.32 -10.74 37.80
CA SER A 518 12.23 -9.46 38.50
C SER A 518 11.16 -8.52 37.93
N ILE A 519 10.33 -9.00 36.99
CA ILE A 519 9.27 -8.21 36.37
C ILE A 519 8.29 -7.66 37.42
N VAL A 520 8.12 -6.34 37.43
CA VAL A 520 7.26 -5.63 38.38
C VAL A 520 6.05 -4.98 37.73
N GLY A 521 6.02 -4.88 36.40
CA GLY A 521 4.92 -4.33 35.61
C GLY A 521 5.26 -4.20 34.13
N ILE A 522 4.45 -3.41 33.42
CA ILE A 522 4.65 -3.06 32.01
C ILE A 522 4.72 -1.53 31.83
N ILE A 523 5.38 -1.11 30.76
CA ILE A 523 5.54 0.27 30.33
C ILE A 523 4.65 0.47 29.10
N PRO A 524 3.63 1.36 29.18
CA PRO A 524 2.78 1.64 28.04
C PRO A 524 3.54 2.40 26.95
N THR A 525 3.12 2.22 25.71
CA THR A 525 3.69 2.87 24.54
C THR A 525 2.62 3.63 23.76
N ILE A 526 3.04 4.44 22.80
CA ILE A 526 2.13 5.08 21.84
C ILE A 526 1.37 4.03 21.03
N GLN A 527 1.99 2.93 20.58
CA GLN A 527 1.26 1.88 19.86
C GLN A 527 0.22 1.14 20.72
N TRP A 528 0.47 1.00 22.03
CA TRP A 528 -0.52 0.44 22.95
C TRP A 528 -1.76 1.36 23.11
N GLU A 529 -1.54 2.68 23.18
CA GLU A 529 -2.63 3.65 23.15
C GLU A 529 -3.35 3.68 21.79
N ALA A 530 -2.61 3.49 20.69
CA ALA A 530 -3.19 3.41 19.34
C ALA A 530 -4.22 2.28 19.22
N ILE A 531 -3.91 1.09 19.77
CA ILE A 531 -4.85 -0.04 19.80
C ILE A 531 -6.14 0.34 20.54
N ARG A 532 -6.03 0.99 21.71
CA ARG A 532 -7.19 1.47 22.50
C ARG A 532 -8.04 2.46 21.70
N GLU A 533 -7.39 3.41 21.04
CA GLU A 533 -8.05 4.41 20.21
C GLU A 533 -8.78 3.77 19.02
N GLY A 534 -8.19 2.75 18.38
CA GLY A 534 -8.85 2.01 17.29
C GLY A 534 -10.07 1.21 17.78
N ILE A 535 -9.95 0.53 18.92
CA ILE A 535 -11.10 -0.14 19.55
C ILE A 535 -12.21 0.87 19.87
N ASN A 536 -11.86 2.05 20.38
CA ASN A 536 -12.84 3.12 20.61
C ASN A 536 -13.48 3.60 19.30
N ASP A 537 -12.72 3.78 18.21
CA ASP A 537 -13.28 4.13 16.89
C ASP A 537 -14.35 3.12 16.45
N TYR A 538 -14.06 1.82 16.56
CA TYR A 538 -15.06 0.77 16.27
C TYR A 538 -16.31 0.93 17.14
N ARG A 539 -16.12 1.18 18.45
CA ARG A 539 -17.24 1.36 19.38
C ARG A 539 -18.08 2.59 19.03
N TYR A 540 -17.50 3.68 18.52
CA TYR A 540 -18.27 4.83 18.01
C TYR A 540 -19.16 4.42 16.83
N LEU A 541 -18.61 3.70 15.84
CA LEU A 541 -19.38 3.24 14.68
C LEU A 541 -20.51 2.29 15.08
N SER A 542 -20.21 1.30 15.93
CA SER A 542 -21.19 0.35 16.45
C SER A 542 -22.29 1.04 17.26
N THR A 543 -21.92 2.00 18.11
CA THR A 543 -22.87 2.78 18.91
C THR A 543 -23.78 3.61 18.02
N LEU A 544 -23.23 4.25 16.98
CA LEU A 544 -24.01 5.03 16.00
C LEU A 544 -25.02 4.14 15.29
N ARG A 545 -24.58 3.01 14.72
CA ARG A 545 -25.45 2.02 14.07
C ARG A 545 -26.59 1.55 14.98
N ASN A 546 -26.27 1.22 16.22
CA ASN A 546 -27.28 0.76 17.20
C ASN A 546 -28.23 1.88 17.62
N THR A 547 -27.74 3.12 17.76
CA THR A 547 -28.57 4.27 18.12
C THR A 547 -29.54 4.62 16.99
N ILE A 548 -29.10 4.53 15.74
CA ILE A 548 -29.97 4.69 14.54
C ILE A 548 -31.09 3.64 14.56
N ALA A 549 -30.74 2.36 14.74
CA ALA A 549 -31.70 1.27 14.79
C ALA A 549 -32.72 1.46 15.93
N TYR A 550 -32.25 1.86 17.11
CA TYR A 550 -33.12 2.15 18.25
C TYR A 550 -34.03 3.35 17.99
N ALA A 551 -33.51 4.45 17.44
CA ALA A 551 -34.28 5.64 17.08
C ALA A 551 -35.42 5.30 16.11
N ARG A 552 -35.15 4.49 15.08
CA ARG A 552 -36.18 3.98 14.16
C ARG A 552 -37.22 3.14 14.89
N LYS A 553 -36.79 2.19 15.72
CA LYS A 553 -37.68 1.31 16.47
C LYS A 553 -38.65 2.09 17.35
N VAL A 554 -38.19 3.11 18.09
CA VAL A 554 -39.06 3.87 19.01
C VAL A 554 -39.97 4.87 18.31
N ALA A 555 -39.62 5.31 17.10
CA ALA A 555 -40.42 6.22 16.29
C ALA A 555 -41.40 5.50 15.35
N SER A 556 -41.13 4.23 15.01
CA SER A 556 -41.98 3.42 14.14
C SER A 556 -43.42 3.33 14.64
N GLY A 557 -44.39 3.44 13.73
CA GLY A 557 -45.82 3.39 14.02
C GLY A 557 -46.42 4.62 14.70
N LYS A 558 -45.62 5.67 14.96
CA LYS A 558 -46.09 6.94 15.56
C LYS A 558 -46.20 8.04 14.51
N SER A 559 -47.31 8.78 14.52
CA SER A 559 -47.55 9.93 13.63
C SER A 559 -47.20 11.28 14.27
N THR A 560 -46.62 11.29 15.48
CA THR A 560 -46.29 12.53 16.18
C THR A 560 -45.16 13.29 15.47
N ARG A 561 -45.15 14.62 15.63
CA ARG A 561 -44.06 15.48 15.10
C ARG A 561 -42.69 15.01 15.58
N TRP A 562 -42.56 14.63 16.85
CA TRP A 562 -41.33 14.05 17.39
C TRP A 562 -40.90 12.78 16.64
N ALA A 563 -41.83 11.88 16.31
CA ALA A 563 -41.51 10.64 15.61
C ALA A 563 -41.03 10.90 14.18
N GLN A 564 -41.68 11.81 13.46
CA GLN A 564 -41.23 12.24 12.13
C GLN A 564 -39.84 12.88 12.18
N GLU A 565 -39.60 13.76 13.16
CA GLU A 565 -38.29 14.41 13.34
C GLU A 565 -37.20 13.42 13.78
N MET A 566 -37.55 12.38 14.55
CA MET A 566 -36.64 11.31 14.95
C MET A 566 -36.25 10.43 13.77
N LEU A 567 -37.21 10.04 12.92
CA LEU A 567 -36.94 9.26 11.71
C LEU A 567 -36.02 10.00 10.75
N ARG A 568 -36.27 11.30 10.51
CA ARG A 568 -35.36 12.14 9.71
C ARG A 568 -33.95 12.22 10.29
N ALA A 569 -33.83 12.36 11.61
CA ALA A 569 -32.51 12.38 12.27
C ALA A 569 -31.80 11.02 12.15
N ALA A 570 -32.54 9.92 12.22
CA ALA A 570 -31.99 8.58 12.01
C ALA A 570 -31.53 8.36 10.56
N GLU A 571 -32.28 8.86 9.57
CA GLU A 571 -31.89 8.84 8.15
C GLU A 571 -30.63 9.69 7.88
N ASP A 572 -30.54 10.90 8.45
CA ASP A 572 -29.33 11.74 8.38
C ASP A 572 -28.11 11.00 8.94
N ALA A 573 -28.28 10.37 10.10
CA ALA A 573 -27.22 9.64 10.78
C ALA A 573 -26.81 8.38 10.01
N GLU A 574 -27.74 7.67 9.38
CA GLU A 574 -27.45 6.53 8.50
C GLU A 574 -26.65 6.96 7.27
N ARG A 575 -27.06 8.03 6.58
CA ARG A 575 -26.29 8.60 5.46
C ARG A 575 -24.89 9.00 5.90
N THR A 576 -24.76 9.57 7.09
CA THR A 576 -23.46 9.92 7.66
C THR A 576 -22.61 8.67 7.91
N LEU A 577 -23.17 7.62 8.52
CA LEU A 577 -22.46 6.36 8.75
C LEU A 577 -21.97 5.74 7.44
N GLN A 578 -22.82 5.69 6.41
CA GLN A 578 -22.45 5.19 5.09
C GLN A 578 -21.31 6.03 4.47
N MET A 579 -21.39 7.35 4.56
CA MET A 579 -20.32 8.25 4.10
C MET A 579 -18.99 8.00 4.84
N LEU A 580 -19.04 7.73 6.15
CA LEU A 580 -17.83 7.39 6.92
C LEU A 580 -17.24 6.04 6.46
N GLU A 581 -18.08 5.04 6.23
CA GLU A 581 -17.65 3.70 5.77
C GLU A 581 -17.02 3.74 4.38
N GLU A 582 -17.62 4.47 3.46
CA GLU A 582 -17.13 4.65 2.10
C GLU A 582 -15.93 5.61 2.05
N GLY A 583 -15.89 6.62 2.91
CA GLY A 583 -14.86 7.66 2.90
C GLY A 583 -13.50 7.21 3.47
N VAL A 584 -13.47 6.13 4.24
CA VAL A 584 -12.22 5.56 4.75
C VAL A 584 -11.63 4.61 3.71
N LEU A 585 -10.36 4.80 3.38
CA LEU A 585 -9.63 3.99 2.40
C LEU A 585 -9.37 2.56 2.89
N TRP A 586 -9.05 1.64 1.98
CA TRP A 586 -8.50 0.32 2.33
C TRP A 586 -7.00 0.42 2.62
N LEU A 587 -6.44 -0.54 3.36
CA LEU A 587 -5.06 -0.44 3.85
C LEU A 587 -4.03 -0.31 2.71
N ASN A 588 -4.26 -1.02 1.61
CA ASN A 588 -3.42 -0.96 0.41
C ASN A 588 -3.46 0.40 -0.31
N GLU A 589 -4.44 1.26 -0.01
CA GLU A 589 -4.64 2.58 -0.61
C GLU A 589 -4.12 3.71 0.30
N VAL A 590 -4.18 3.51 1.63
CA VAL A 590 -3.84 4.51 2.66
C VAL A 590 -2.45 5.14 2.45
N GLY A 591 -1.43 4.32 2.19
CA GLY A 591 -0.04 4.78 2.06
C GLY A 591 0.20 5.71 0.86
N ARG A 592 -0.66 5.68 -0.16
CA ARG A 592 -0.54 6.49 -1.38
C ARG A 592 -1.33 7.81 -1.30
N ALA A 593 -2.34 7.88 -0.44
CA ALA A 593 -3.32 8.96 -0.41
C ALA A 593 -3.11 10.01 0.70
N GLY A 594 -2.04 9.89 1.51
CA GLY A 594 -1.75 10.84 2.60
C GLY A 594 -2.80 10.82 3.73
N PHE A 595 -3.51 9.71 3.90
CA PHE A 595 -4.51 9.53 4.96
C PHE A 595 -3.83 9.35 6.32
N SER A 596 -4.27 10.09 7.34
CA SER A 596 -3.52 10.27 8.59
C SER A 596 -4.37 10.10 9.85
N ASN A 597 -3.73 10.06 11.02
CA ASN A 597 -4.42 10.00 12.30
C ASN A 597 -5.35 11.21 12.54
N ALA A 598 -5.00 12.40 12.02
CA ALA A 598 -5.88 13.57 12.10
C ALA A 598 -7.22 13.32 11.39
N ASN A 599 -7.21 12.61 10.26
CA ASN A 599 -8.44 12.23 9.54
C ASN A 599 -9.27 11.26 10.38
N LEU A 600 -8.65 10.23 10.99
CA LEU A 600 -9.35 9.31 11.89
C LEU A 600 -10.02 10.04 13.06
N GLN A 601 -9.35 11.06 13.60
CA GLN A 601 -9.91 11.88 14.67
C GLN A 601 -11.13 12.66 14.22
N GLU A 602 -11.10 13.29 13.06
CA GLU A 602 -12.25 14.01 12.48
C GLU A 602 -13.45 13.07 12.27
N LEU A 603 -13.21 11.88 11.72
CA LEU A 603 -14.25 10.87 11.49
C LEU A 603 -14.90 10.40 12.79
N ARG A 604 -14.10 10.17 13.86
CA ARG A 604 -14.64 9.87 15.20
C ARG A 604 -15.54 10.99 15.71
N LEU A 605 -15.11 12.25 15.58
CA LEU A 605 -15.88 13.40 16.06
C LEU A 605 -17.22 13.52 15.33
N ILE A 606 -17.25 13.26 14.02
CA ILE A 606 -18.49 13.21 13.22
C ILE A 606 -19.42 12.12 13.76
N ALA A 607 -18.91 10.90 13.98
CA ALA A 607 -19.71 9.80 14.52
C ALA A 607 -20.27 10.14 15.92
N GLY A 608 -19.42 10.65 16.83
CA GLY A 608 -19.82 11.07 18.17
C GLY A 608 -20.90 12.15 18.18
N GLY A 609 -20.79 13.16 17.30
CA GLY A 609 -21.79 14.20 17.15
C GLY A 609 -23.16 13.70 16.66
N GLN A 610 -23.18 12.71 15.75
CA GLN A 610 -24.44 12.09 15.34
C GLN A 610 -25.08 11.26 16.45
N ILE A 611 -24.28 10.51 17.22
CA ILE A 611 -24.77 9.76 18.39
C ILE A 611 -25.39 10.71 19.40
N GLU A 612 -24.68 11.79 19.75
CA GLU A 612 -25.18 12.79 20.70
C GLU A 612 -26.49 13.41 20.23
N ARG A 613 -26.58 13.80 18.94
CA ARG A 613 -27.80 14.36 18.35
C ARG A 613 -29.00 13.41 18.49
N LEU A 614 -28.80 12.12 18.25
CA LEU A 614 -29.86 11.12 18.41
C LEU A 614 -30.22 10.93 19.90
N VAL A 615 -29.22 10.83 20.78
CA VAL A 615 -29.43 10.65 22.23
C VAL A 615 -30.19 11.81 22.86
N GLN A 616 -29.83 13.06 22.55
CA GLN A 616 -30.53 14.25 23.03
C GLN A 616 -32.01 14.25 22.58
N ARG A 617 -32.26 13.90 21.31
CA ARG A 617 -33.64 13.79 20.78
C ARG A 617 -34.44 12.68 21.47
N LEU A 618 -33.80 11.55 21.79
CA LEU A 618 -34.43 10.43 22.49
C LEU A 618 -34.84 10.82 23.91
N ARG A 619 -34.13 11.76 24.54
CA ARG A 619 -34.44 12.30 25.87
C ARG A 619 -35.46 13.45 25.86
N GLY A 620 -35.91 13.89 24.69
CA GLY A 620 -36.83 15.03 24.57
C GLY A 620 -36.18 16.38 24.90
N GLU A 621 -34.84 16.46 24.89
CA GLU A 621 -34.11 17.69 25.16
C GLU A 621 -34.30 18.69 24.01
N ARG A 622 -34.60 19.95 24.35
CA ARG A 622 -34.81 21.03 23.38
C ARG A 622 -33.47 21.37 22.75
N MET A 623 -33.32 21.06 21.46
CA MET A 623 -32.10 21.39 20.72
C MET A 623 -31.91 22.93 20.71
N ALA A 624 -30.69 23.40 21.01
CA ALA A 624 -30.19 24.56 20.28
C ALA A 624 -30.30 24.18 18.79
N PRO A 625 -30.90 25.01 17.92
CA PRO A 625 -31.06 24.66 16.52
C PRO A 625 -29.73 24.11 16.04
N SER A 626 -29.73 22.90 15.47
CA SER A 626 -28.53 22.50 14.74
C SER A 626 -28.27 23.67 13.83
N LYS A 627 -27.07 24.26 13.86
CA LYS A 627 -26.54 24.74 12.58
C LYS A 627 -26.74 23.52 11.71
N ARG A 628 -27.78 23.53 10.84
CA ARG A 628 -27.98 22.44 9.90
C ARG A 628 -26.57 22.20 9.38
N PRO A 629 -26.00 20.98 9.41
CA PRO A 629 -24.90 20.75 8.50
C PRO A 629 -25.46 21.26 7.18
N GLN A 630 -24.97 22.41 6.73
CA GLN A 630 -25.39 22.98 5.46
C GLN A 630 -24.86 21.92 4.52
N ALA A 631 -25.76 21.04 4.11
CA ALA A 631 -25.42 19.91 3.28
C ALA A 631 -24.93 20.54 2.00
N VAL A 632 -23.63 20.49 1.80
CA VAL A 632 -23.07 20.88 0.52
C VAL A 632 -23.43 19.74 -0.42
N THR A 633 -24.53 19.89 -1.14
CA THR A 633 -24.89 18.98 -2.22
C THR A 633 -23.95 19.31 -3.38
N LEU A 634 -22.90 18.50 -3.55
CA LEU A 634 -22.08 18.52 -4.74
C LEU A 634 -22.71 17.57 -5.75
N GLN A 635 -23.42 18.12 -6.74
CA GLN A 635 -23.74 17.36 -7.95
C GLN A 635 -22.49 17.31 -8.81
N VAL A 636 -22.14 16.11 -9.29
CA VAL A 636 -21.06 15.88 -10.23
C VAL A 636 -21.65 15.31 -11.51
N GLU A 637 -21.65 16.12 -12.57
CA GLU A 637 -22.03 15.67 -13.90
C GLU A 637 -20.77 15.44 -14.74
N VAL A 638 -20.63 14.24 -15.32
CA VAL A 638 -19.55 13.91 -16.25
C VAL A 638 -19.99 14.34 -17.65
N VAL A 639 -19.37 15.40 -18.18
CA VAL A 639 -19.61 15.82 -19.57
C VAL A 639 -18.58 15.12 -20.49
N PRO A 640 -19.00 14.40 -21.54
CA PRO A 640 -18.06 13.76 -22.46
C PRO A 640 -17.17 14.81 -23.16
N PRO A 641 -15.87 14.51 -23.40
CA PRO A 641 -14.95 15.45 -24.02
C PRO A 641 -15.31 15.78 -25.47
N VAL A 642 -15.08 17.04 -25.86
CA VAL A 642 -14.89 17.46 -27.27
C VAL A 642 -13.40 17.34 -27.60
N SER A 643 -13.09 16.75 -28.77
CA SER A 643 -11.89 15.97 -29.11
C SER A 643 -10.56 16.73 -29.30
N HIS A 644 -9.46 16.00 -29.02
CA HIS A 644 -8.12 16.05 -29.65
C HIS A 644 -7.49 14.64 -29.52
N PRO A 645 -6.63 14.19 -30.47
CA PRO A 645 -6.31 12.77 -30.72
C PRO A 645 -5.52 12.12 -29.59
N VAL A 646 -5.65 10.79 -29.45
CA VAL A 646 -5.58 10.00 -28.19
C VAL A 646 -4.67 8.78 -28.21
N THR A 647 -4.22 8.42 -27.00
CA THR A 647 -3.82 7.11 -26.46
C THR A 647 -4.68 5.92 -26.89
N GLU A 648 -4.44 5.42 -28.10
CA GLU A 648 -4.32 4.00 -28.49
C GLU A 648 -3.91 4.02 -29.97
N ALA A 649 -2.61 4.20 -30.23
CA ALA A 649 -2.10 4.23 -31.60
C ALA A 649 -2.52 2.95 -32.34
N GLN A 650 -2.95 3.08 -33.58
CA GLN A 650 -3.26 1.94 -34.43
C GLN A 650 -2.00 1.12 -34.70
N LEU A 651 -2.15 -0.16 -35.02
CA LEU A 651 -1.04 -0.91 -35.60
C LEU A 651 -0.61 -0.19 -36.88
N PRO A 652 0.62 0.32 -36.96
CA PRO A 652 1.05 1.00 -38.16
C PRO A 652 1.15 -0.02 -39.28
N VAL A 653 0.59 0.33 -40.43
CA VAL A 653 0.68 -0.46 -41.66
C VAL A 653 1.74 0.19 -42.52
N LEU A 654 2.73 -0.60 -42.93
CA LEU A 654 3.80 -0.16 -43.81
C LEU A 654 3.71 -0.93 -45.11
N THR A 655 3.58 -0.22 -46.24
CA THR A 655 3.63 -0.87 -47.53
C THR A 655 5.08 -0.91 -48.01
N VAL A 656 5.67 -2.10 -48.08
CA VAL A 656 7.09 -2.35 -48.34
C VAL A 656 7.33 -2.57 -49.84
N PRO A 657 8.22 -1.79 -50.48
CA PRO A 657 8.55 -1.94 -51.89
C PRO A 657 9.49 -3.12 -52.15
N ARG A 658 9.35 -3.73 -53.33
CA ARG A 658 10.30 -4.71 -53.85
C ARG A 658 11.39 -3.99 -54.66
N TRP A 659 12.65 -4.30 -54.39
CA TRP A 659 13.80 -3.81 -55.14
C TRP A 659 14.29 -4.84 -56.16
N SER A 660 14.89 -4.33 -57.23
CA SER A 660 15.51 -5.15 -58.28
C SER A 660 16.98 -5.47 -58.00
N GLN A 661 17.63 -4.74 -57.09
CA GLN A 661 19.03 -4.94 -56.70
C GLN A 661 19.20 -4.74 -55.18
N PRO A 662 20.06 -5.52 -54.52
CA PRO A 662 20.34 -5.36 -53.09
C PRO A 662 21.15 -4.08 -52.83
N PRO A 663 21.06 -3.48 -51.61
CA PRO A 663 21.98 -2.44 -51.16
C PRO A 663 23.36 -3.02 -50.79
N VAL A 664 24.38 -2.17 -50.64
CA VAL A 664 25.64 -2.57 -50.02
C VAL A 664 25.50 -2.37 -48.52
N VAL A 665 25.57 -3.44 -47.72
CA VAL A 665 25.44 -3.33 -46.25
C VAL A 665 26.74 -2.81 -45.65
N ASP A 666 26.90 -1.48 -45.60
CA ASP A 666 28.07 -0.78 -45.06
C ASP A 666 27.75 0.18 -43.91
N GLY A 667 26.45 0.32 -43.59
CA GLY A 667 25.91 1.10 -42.49
C GLY A 667 25.57 2.54 -42.85
N LYS A 668 25.81 3.05 -44.08
CA LYS A 668 25.69 4.49 -44.38
C LYS A 668 24.35 4.94 -44.94
N LEU A 669 23.51 4.06 -45.48
CA LEU A 669 22.19 4.38 -46.05
C LEU A 669 22.23 5.45 -47.17
N ASP A 670 23.31 5.52 -47.96
CA ASP A 670 23.52 6.57 -48.96
C ASP A 670 23.08 6.18 -50.40
N GLU A 671 22.73 4.92 -50.62
CA GLU A 671 22.31 4.44 -51.93
C GLU A 671 20.96 5.05 -52.37
N PRO A 672 20.77 5.31 -53.67
CA PRO A 672 19.53 5.89 -54.19
C PRO A 672 18.25 5.10 -53.84
N GLN A 673 18.37 3.80 -53.62
CA GLN A 673 17.27 2.88 -53.37
C GLN A 673 16.61 3.15 -52.00
N TRP A 674 17.40 3.55 -51.00
CA TRP A 674 16.89 3.95 -49.68
C TRP A 674 15.93 5.15 -49.75
N ARG A 675 16.02 6.00 -50.78
CA ARG A 675 15.11 7.15 -50.97
C ARG A 675 13.68 6.75 -51.32
N VAL A 676 13.48 5.54 -51.83
CA VAL A 676 12.17 5.00 -52.19
C VAL A 676 11.76 3.84 -51.27
N ALA A 677 12.50 3.61 -50.17
CA ALA A 677 12.14 2.64 -49.15
C ALA A 677 10.86 3.05 -48.41
N ALA A 678 10.19 2.07 -47.81
CA ALA A 678 9.10 2.35 -46.90
C ALA A 678 9.64 2.98 -45.61
N ILE A 679 9.03 4.07 -45.14
CA ILE A 679 9.50 4.80 -43.96
C ILE A 679 8.60 4.51 -42.77
N ALA A 680 9.15 3.85 -41.77
CA ALA A 680 8.57 3.64 -40.45
C ALA A 680 8.90 4.82 -39.53
N SER A 681 7.96 5.77 -39.40
CA SER A 681 8.02 6.96 -38.55
C SER A 681 6.60 7.46 -38.28
N PRO A 682 6.29 8.13 -37.14
CA PRO A 682 7.18 8.43 -36.02
C PRO A 682 7.39 7.23 -35.06
N PHE A 683 8.42 7.33 -34.21
CA PHE A 683 8.63 6.45 -33.06
C PHE A 683 7.98 7.07 -31.82
N TRP A 684 7.57 6.21 -30.89
CA TRP A 684 6.84 6.55 -29.68
C TRP A 684 7.51 5.89 -28.49
N GLU A 685 7.51 6.53 -27.33
CA GLU A 685 8.04 5.89 -26.11
C GLU A 685 7.22 4.63 -25.79
N SER A 686 7.86 3.48 -25.60
CA SER A 686 7.20 2.16 -25.53
C SER A 686 6.20 2.05 -24.38
N ASN A 687 6.43 2.75 -23.28
CA ASN A 687 5.59 2.76 -22.10
C ASN A 687 4.51 3.86 -22.12
N SER A 688 4.52 4.75 -23.12
CA SER A 688 3.57 5.85 -23.25
C SER A 688 3.13 6.04 -24.71
N SER A 689 2.55 7.20 -25.04
CA SER A 689 2.26 7.62 -26.41
C SER A 689 2.91 8.96 -26.72
N VAL A 690 4.02 9.25 -26.04
CA VAL A 690 4.83 10.43 -26.30
C VAL A 690 5.62 10.20 -27.59
N PRO A 691 5.46 11.04 -28.62
CA PRO A 691 6.27 10.93 -29.82
C PRO A 691 7.72 11.26 -29.48
N MET A 692 8.64 10.57 -30.15
CA MET A 692 10.06 10.82 -30.03
C MET A 692 10.38 12.30 -30.33
N PRO A 693 11.10 13.01 -29.43
CA PRO A 693 11.51 14.39 -29.67
C PRO A 693 12.31 14.54 -30.97
N PRO A 694 12.13 15.64 -31.74
CA PRO A 694 12.80 15.83 -33.02
C PRO A 694 14.32 15.73 -32.98
N TYR A 695 14.96 16.14 -31.87
CA TYR A 695 16.42 16.12 -31.74
C TYR A 695 17.01 14.70 -31.63
N MET A 696 16.19 13.69 -31.35
CA MET A 696 16.58 12.29 -31.29
C MET A 696 15.76 11.40 -32.22
N GLU A 697 15.12 12.01 -33.23
CA GLU A 697 14.25 11.33 -34.19
C GLU A 697 14.87 10.04 -34.73
N THR A 698 14.06 9.00 -34.79
CA THR A 698 14.41 7.70 -35.35
C THR A 698 13.48 7.38 -36.51
N ARG A 699 14.06 6.91 -37.63
CA ARG A 699 13.32 6.48 -38.82
C ARG A 699 13.77 5.08 -39.21
N GLY A 700 12.82 4.16 -39.32
CA GLY A 700 13.06 2.85 -39.93
C GLY A 700 12.81 2.90 -41.43
N LEU A 701 13.61 2.19 -42.21
CA LEU A 701 13.54 2.08 -43.66
C LEU A 701 13.42 0.60 -44.02
N LEU A 702 12.47 0.24 -44.88
CA LEU A 702 12.22 -1.15 -45.25
C LEU A 702 12.04 -1.33 -46.75
N ALA A 703 12.66 -2.38 -47.26
CA ALA A 703 12.48 -2.89 -48.62
C ALA A 703 12.80 -4.38 -48.67
N TYR A 704 12.49 -5.05 -49.77
CA TYR A 704 12.86 -6.46 -49.95
C TYR A 704 13.18 -6.81 -51.40
N ASP A 705 13.88 -7.92 -51.62
CA ASP A 705 14.02 -8.55 -52.93
C ASP A 705 13.70 -10.06 -52.85
N GLU A 706 14.12 -10.84 -53.85
CA GLU A 706 13.91 -12.29 -53.90
C GLU A 706 14.68 -13.07 -52.83
N ASN A 707 15.73 -12.48 -52.27
CA ASN A 707 16.69 -13.16 -51.40
C ASN A 707 16.57 -12.72 -49.94
N ALA A 708 16.31 -11.44 -49.67
CA ALA A 708 16.32 -10.89 -48.32
C ALA A 708 15.32 -9.76 -48.07
N LEU A 709 15.03 -9.55 -46.79
CA LEU A 709 14.45 -8.34 -46.23
C LEU A 709 15.59 -7.39 -45.83
N TYR A 710 15.48 -6.13 -46.23
CA TYR A 710 16.44 -5.07 -45.90
C TYR A 710 15.82 -4.08 -44.92
N ILE A 711 16.49 -3.83 -43.80
CA ILE A 711 16.07 -2.87 -42.78
C ILE A 711 17.21 -1.88 -42.56
N GLY A 712 16.92 -0.60 -42.72
CA GLY A 712 17.79 0.50 -42.34
C GLY A 712 17.20 1.26 -41.15
N MET A 713 18.01 1.71 -40.20
CA MET A 713 17.54 2.66 -39.18
C MET A 713 18.48 3.86 -39.07
N VAL A 714 17.89 5.05 -39.09
CA VAL A 714 18.57 6.32 -38.82
C VAL A 714 18.21 6.75 -37.41
N CYS A 715 19.20 6.86 -36.53
CA CYS A 715 19.03 7.17 -35.11
C CYS A 715 19.77 8.48 -34.76
N LEU A 716 19.05 9.60 -34.74
CA LEU A 716 19.67 10.87 -34.34
C LEU A 716 20.11 10.81 -32.86
N ALA A 717 21.32 11.28 -32.60
CA ALA A 717 21.90 11.38 -31.27
C ALA A 717 22.85 12.59 -31.25
N PRO A 718 22.43 13.75 -30.70
CA PRO A 718 23.20 14.99 -30.77
C PRO A 718 24.53 14.95 -30.01
N TYR A 719 24.78 13.88 -29.23
CA TYR A 719 26.02 13.64 -28.50
C TYR A 719 26.52 12.20 -28.74
N PRO A 720 27.01 11.88 -29.96
CA PRO A 720 27.40 10.52 -30.34
C PRO A 720 28.54 9.95 -29.46
N ASP A 721 29.43 10.80 -28.94
CA ASP A 721 30.51 10.40 -28.03
C ASP A 721 30.01 9.90 -26.66
N ARG A 722 28.72 10.11 -26.36
CA ARG A 722 28.10 9.66 -25.10
C ARG A 722 27.35 8.36 -25.22
N LEU A 723 27.18 7.81 -26.42
CA LEU A 723 26.47 6.54 -26.61
C LEU A 723 27.13 5.44 -25.77
N VAL A 724 26.31 4.69 -25.04
CA VAL A 724 26.77 3.54 -24.25
C VAL A 724 26.60 2.30 -25.10
N ALA A 725 27.69 1.68 -25.53
CA ALA A 725 27.67 0.41 -26.25
C ALA A 725 28.84 -0.46 -25.77
N ASP A 726 28.64 -1.14 -24.65
CA ASP A 726 29.71 -1.86 -23.94
C ASP A 726 29.76 -3.35 -24.32
N GLN A 727 28.65 -3.91 -24.81
CA GLN A 727 28.61 -5.31 -25.25
C GLN A 727 29.30 -5.48 -26.61
N ARG A 728 30.19 -6.47 -26.70
CA ARG A 728 31.02 -6.74 -27.90
C ARG A 728 30.93 -8.18 -28.40
N GLN A 729 30.38 -9.06 -27.58
CA GLN A 729 30.22 -10.47 -27.92
C GLN A 729 28.80 -10.69 -28.44
N ARG A 730 28.67 -11.49 -29.51
CA ARG A 730 27.36 -11.94 -29.98
C ARG A 730 26.60 -12.65 -28.85
N ASP A 731 25.31 -12.39 -28.74
CA ASP A 731 24.40 -12.91 -27.70
C ASP A 731 24.79 -12.53 -26.26
N ALA A 732 25.53 -11.43 -26.07
CA ALA A 732 25.88 -10.95 -24.74
C ALA A 732 24.62 -10.57 -23.93
N PHE A 733 24.48 -11.19 -22.74
CA PHE A 733 23.41 -10.87 -21.81
C PHE A 733 23.50 -9.40 -21.37
N GLY A 734 22.42 -8.65 -21.54
CA GLY A 734 22.36 -7.23 -21.21
C GLY A 734 22.61 -6.28 -22.39
N ILE A 735 22.70 -6.76 -23.63
CA ILE A 735 22.83 -5.90 -24.82
C ILE A 735 21.68 -4.90 -25.00
N TRP A 736 20.48 -5.20 -24.51
CA TRP A 736 19.34 -4.27 -24.46
C TRP A 736 19.56 -3.08 -23.52
N LEU A 737 20.62 -3.10 -22.69
CA LEU A 737 21.05 -1.97 -21.87
C LEU A 737 22.04 -1.04 -22.61
N ASP A 738 22.51 -1.40 -23.80
CA ASP A 738 23.29 -0.51 -24.67
C ASP A 738 22.35 0.38 -25.51
N GLU A 739 22.88 1.47 -26.08
CA GLU A 739 22.31 2.16 -27.23
C GLU A 739 22.20 1.16 -28.38
N SER A 740 20.97 0.74 -28.64
CA SER A 740 20.67 -0.36 -29.53
C SER A 740 19.34 -0.18 -30.24
N VAL A 741 19.18 -0.86 -31.37
CA VAL A 741 17.89 -1.06 -32.03
C VAL A 741 17.42 -2.48 -31.84
N GLU A 742 16.10 -2.66 -31.80
CA GLU A 742 15.47 -3.97 -31.71
C GLU A 742 14.54 -4.18 -32.92
N VAL A 743 14.60 -5.38 -33.51
CA VAL A 743 13.79 -5.76 -34.67
C VAL A 743 13.03 -7.02 -34.34
N PHE A 744 11.70 -6.95 -34.47
CA PHE A 744 10.79 -8.07 -34.24
C PHE A 744 10.13 -8.45 -35.56
N LEU A 745 10.22 -9.71 -35.97
CA LEU A 745 9.63 -10.22 -37.22
C LEU A 745 8.82 -11.49 -36.95
N ALA A 746 7.58 -11.52 -37.40
CA ALA A 746 6.69 -12.67 -37.23
C ALA A 746 5.87 -12.96 -38.49
N SER A 747 5.43 -14.21 -38.62
CA SER A 747 4.47 -14.59 -39.65
C SER A 747 3.12 -13.88 -39.42
N PRO A 748 2.37 -13.47 -40.47
CA PRO A 748 1.06 -12.84 -40.33
C PRO A 748 0.04 -13.62 -39.50
N ASP A 749 0.08 -14.96 -39.58
CA ASP A 749 -0.86 -15.87 -38.93
C ASP A 749 -0.45 -16.29 -37.51
N ARG A 750 0.82 -16.13 -37.14
CA ARG A 750 1.38 -16.56 -35.84
C ARG A 750 2.32 -15.51 -35.23
N PRO A 751 1.81 -14.33 -34.87
CA PRO A 751 2.63 -13.25 -34.30
C PRO A 751 3.29 -13.62 -32.96
N GLU A 752 2.77 -14.62 -32.23
CA GLU A 752 3.30 -15.12 -30.98
C GLU A 752 4.64 -15.87 -31.09
N ARG A 753 5.02 -16.31 -32.30
CA ARG A 753 6.33 -16.91 -32.59
C ARG A 753 7.10 -16.01 -33.55
N TYR A 754 8.07 -15.26 -33.02
CA TYR A 754 8.76 -14.19 -33.74
C TYR A 754 10.27 -14.28 -33.59
N ALA A 755 11.00 -13.92 -34.64
CA ALA A 755 12.42 -13.66 -34.59
C ALA A 755 12.66 -12.28 -33.95
N HIS A 756 13.61 -12.21 -33.02
CA HIS A 756 13.99 -11.00 -32.32
C HIS A 756 15.49 -10.77 -32.48
N PHE A 757 15.85 -9.57 -32.94
CA PHE A 757 17.23 -9.15 -33.14
C PHE A 757 17.51 -7.86 -32.37
N ILE A 758 18.61 -7.81 -31.62
CA ILE A 758 19.11 -6.60 -30.98
C ILE A 758 20.48 -6.27 -31.56
N ILE A 759 20.65 -5.04 -32.05
CA ILE A 759 21.91 -4.56 -32.62
C ILE A 759 22.31 -3.28 -31.90
N ASN A 760 23.45 -3.29 -31.20
CA ASN A 760 23.99 -2.08 -30.58
C ASN A 760 24.75 -1.19 -31.57
N ALA A 761 25.09 0.05 -31.17
CA ALA A 761 25.80 1.00 -32.03
C ALA A 761 27.18 0.50 -32.55
N LEU A 762 27.78 -0.52 -31.92
CA LEU A 762 29.02 -1.17 -32.37
C LEU A 762 28.79 -2.28 -33.41
N GLY A 763 27.54 -2.59 -33.76
CA GLY A 763 27.20 -3.69 -34.65
C GLY A 763 27.23 -5.07 -33.99
N THR A 764 27.24 -5.13 -32.65
CA THR A 764 27.13 -6.40 -31.93
C THR A 764 25.70 -6.90 -32.05
N VAL A 765 25.54 -8.19 -32.36
CA VAL A 765 24.25 -8.83 -32.61
C VAL A 765 23.86 -9.70 -31.42
N TYR A 766 22.59 -9.68 -31.08
CA TYR A 766 21.91 -10.71 -30.29
C TYR A 766 20.70 -11.17 -31.08
N ASP A 767 20.47 -12.48 -31.16
CA ASP A 767 19.27 -13.03 -31.76
C ASP A 767 18.61 -14.12 -30.92
N GLU A 768 17.28 -14.15 -30.95
CA GLU A 768 16.49 -15.16 -30.26
C GLU A 768 15.17 -15.43 -31.00
N LEU A 769 14.57 -16.57 -30.70
CA LEU A 769 13.23 -16.93 -31.18
C LEU A 769 12.22 -16.80 -30.03
N GLY A 770 11.55 -15.65 -29.95
CA GLY A 770 10.64 -15.30 -28.86
C GLY A 770 11.37 -15.04 -27.54
N PHE A 771 11.82 -16.11 -26.88
CA PHE A 771 12.69 -16.09 -25.69
C PHE A 771 13.66 -17.30 -25.68
N ASP A 772 13.75 -18.02 -26.81
CA ASP A 772 14.73 -19.09 -27.00
C ASP A 772 16.06 -18.48 -27.46
N VAL A 773 16.92 -18.22 -26.48
CA VAL A 773 18.27 -17.65 -26.66
C VAL A 773 19.25 -18.60 -27.36
N GLY A 774 18.84 -19.86 -27.61
CA GLY A 774 19.66 -20.83 -28.36
C GLY A 774 19.55 -20.67 -29.87
N TRP A 775 18.61 -19.86 -30.37
CA TRP A 775 18.39 -19.64 -31.79
C TRP A 775 19.36 -18.60 -32.35
N ASN A 776 20.22 -19.02 -33.28
CA ASN A 776 21.21 -18.18 -33.94
C ASN A 776 21.06 -18.32 -35.46
N THR A 777 20.92 -17.20 -36.18
CA THR A 777 20.68 -17.19 -37.63
C THR A 777 21.67 -16.34 -38.41
N GLU A 778 21.76 -16.61 -39.72
CA GLU A 778 22.60 -15.85 -40.65
C GLU A 778 21.95 -14.51 -40.99
N ILE A 779 22.56 -13.41 -40.54
CA ILE A 779 22.23 -12.03 -40.95
C ILE A 779 23.51 -11.25 -41.27
N THR A 780 23.40 -10.24 -42.13
CA THR A 780 24.49 -9.28 -42.39
C THR A 780 24.12 -7.93 -41.77
N VAL A 781 25.02 -7.38 -40.96
CA VAL A 781 24.81 -6.13 -40.22
C VAL A 781 26.03 -5.23 -40.39
N ALA A 782 25.80 -3.94 -40.64
CA ALA A 782 26.82 -2.90 -40.57
C ALA A 782 26.26 -1.65 -39.87
N THR A 783 27.07 -0.99 -39.06
CA THR A 783 26.71 0.28 -38.39
C THR A 783 27.68 1.37 -38.78
N HIS A 784 27.20 2.61 -38.78
CA HIS A 784 28.02 3.80 -38.98
C HIS A 784 27.63 4.88 -37.96
N THR A 785 28.60 5.59 -37.40
CA THR A 785 28.37 6.67 -36.44
C THR A 785 29.02 7.94 -36.97
N ASP A 786 28.27 9.03 -36.99
CA ASP A 786 28.72 10.35 -37.43
C ASP A 786 28.36 11.44 -36.40
N ALA A 787 28.47 12.71 -36.80
CA ALA A 787 28.18 13.84 -35.91
C ALA A 787 26.69 14.06 -35.60
N GLN A 788 25.77 13.47 -36.38
CA GLN A 788 24.32 13.60 -36.20
C GLN A 788 23.73 12.45 -35.38
N GLY A 789 24.40 11.29 -35.37
CA GLY A 789 24.02 10.14 -34.59
C GLY A 789 24.63 8.87 -35.15
N TRP A 790 23.83 7.82 -35.29
CA TRP A 790 24.28 6.55 -35.86
C TRP A 790 23.21 5.90 -36.74
N THR A 791 23.67 5.02 -37.61
CA THR A 791 22.85 4.27 -38.57
C THR A 791 23.20 2.80 -38.52
N VAL A 792 22.23 1.97 -38.93
CA VAL A 792 22.39 0.53 -39.06
C VAL A 792 21.70 0.04 -40.31
N GLU A 793 22.37 -0.88 -41.01
CA GLU A 793 21.84 -1.64 -42.14
C GLU A 793 21.85 -3.13 -41.81
N ILE A 794 20.72 -3.78 -42.07
CA ILE A 794 20.49 -5.19 -41.78
C ILE A 794 19.94 -5.86 -43.04
N ALA A 795 20.62 -6.90 -43.51
CA ALA A 795 20.09 -7.81 -44.52
C ALA A 795 19.77 -9.16 -43.87
N ILE A 796 18.49 -9.54 -43.93
CA ILE A 796 17.95 -10.76 -43.35
C ILE A 796 17.50 -11.66 -44.50
N PRO A 797 18.26 -12.72 -44.85
CA PRO A 797 17.83 -13.67 -45.86
C PRO A 797 16.47 -14.29 -45.50
N TRP A 798 15.57 -14.45 -46.46
CA TRP A 798 14.24 -15.03 -46.19
C TRP A 798 14.34 -16.43 -45.58
N LYS A 799 15.32 -17.23 -46.02
CA LYS A 799 15.66 -18.56 -45.47
C LYS A 799 16.09 -18.57 -44.00
N SER A 800 16.51 -17.41 -43.47
CA SER A 800 16.99 -17.24 -42.10
C SER A 800 15.85 -17.02 -41.10
N LEU A 801 14.63 -16.76 -41.59
CA LEU A 801 13.45 -16.58 -40.74
C LEU A 801 12.85 -17.93 -40.31
N PRO A 802 12.22 -17.99 -39.12
CA PRO A 802 11.62 -19.21 -38.58
C PRO A 802 10.25 -19.56 -39.19
N PHE A 803 9.90 -18.92 -40.31
CA PHE A 803 8.65 -19.06 -41.05
C PHE A 803 8.86 -18.77 -42.54
N ASP A 804 8.04 -19.38 -43.39
CA ASP A 804 8.07 -19.16 -44.83
C ASP A 804 7.28 -17.90 -45.22
N VAL A 805 7.80 -17.15 -46.20
CA VAL A 805 7.15 -15.96 -46.75
C VAL A 805 6.86 -16.19 -48.24
N ASP A 806 5.59 -16.24 -48.62
CA ASP A 806 5.22 -16.31 -50.04
C ASP A 806 5.40 -14.95 -50.71
N LEU A 807 6.53 -14.71 -51.37
CA LEU A 807 6.80 -13.43 -52.03
C LEU A 807 5.86 -13.10 -53.21
N ASN A 808 5.07 -14.07 -53.67
CA ASN A 808 4.13 -13.92 -54.80
C ASN A 808 2.67 -13.71 -54.37
N ALA A 809 2.32 -13.97 -53.11
CA ALA A 809 0.98 -13.73 -52.58
C ALA A 809 0.65 -12.22 -52.55
N THR A 810 -0.44 -11.82 -53.23
CA THR A 810 -0.79 -10.40 -53.42
C THR A 810 -1.78 -9.86 -52.39
N ASP A 811 -2.57 -10.74 -51.77
CA ASP A 811 -3.71 -10.35 -50.93
C ASP A 811 -3.45 -10.55 -49.41
N GLU A 812 -2.25 -10.98 -49.05
CA GLU A 812 -1.85 -11.26 -47.67
C GLU A 812 -0.72 -10.31 -47.23
N PRO A 813 -0.61 -9.98 -45.94
CA PRO A 813 0.55 -9.27 -45.42
C PRO A 813 1.86 -9.98 -45.76
N LEU A 814 2.93 -9.21 -45.94
CA LEU A 814 4.28 -9.73 -46.10
C LEU A 814 4.76 -10.38 -44.79
N LEU A 815 4.61 -9.67 -43.67
CA LEU A 815 4.96 -10.10 -42.32
C LEU A 815 4.37 -9.15 -41.28
N ARG A 816 4.46 -9.52 -39.99
CA ARG A 816 4.23 -8.63 -38.85
C ARG A 816 5.58 -8.16 -38.33
N LEU A 817 5.70 -6.88 -37.96
CA LEU A 817 6.95 -6.36 -37.41
C LEU A 817 6.79 -5.29 -36.34
N ASN A 818 7.84 -5.11 -35.55
CA ASN A 818 8.07 -3.87 -34.82
C ASN A 818 9.54 -3.47 -34.90
N LEU A 819 9.80 -2.16 -34.86
CA LEU A 819 11.13 -1.58 -34.81
C LEU A 819 11.25 -0.77 -33.53
N GLY A 820 12.25 -1.09 -32.71
CA GLY A 820 12.53 -0.50 -31.41
C GLY A 820 13.88 0.21 -31.36
N ARG A 821 14.04 1.15 -30.44
CA ARG A 821 15.31 1.78 -30.06
C ARG A 821 15.39 1.87 -28.54
N ASN A 822 16.45 1.31 -27.98
CA ASN A 822 16.92 1.58 -26.63
C ASN A 822 17.89 2.77 -26.72
N HIS A 823 17.46 3.92 -26.21
CA HIS A 823 18.30 5.11 -26.18
C HIS A 823 19.05 5.18 -24.85
N HIS A 824 20.38 5.19 -24.90
CA HIS A 824 21.23 5.25 -23.71
C HIS A 824 22.51 6.07 -23.94
N GLN A 825 22.64 7.13 -23.15
CA GLN A 825 23.84 7.97 -23.11
C GLN A 825 24.44 8.05 -21.71
N ARG A 826 25.78 8.18 -21.64
CA ARG A 826 26.51 8.43 -20.40
C ARG A 826 26.03 9.75 -19.76
N GLY A 827 25.61 9.66 -18.50
CA GLY A 827 25.13 10.80 -17.71
C GLY A 827 23.60 10.94 -17.65
N GLU A 828 22.85 10.08 -18.33
CA GLU A 828 21.39 9.98 -18.19
C GLU A 828 21.00 9.00 -17.08
N ALA A 829 19.77 9.14 -16.54
CA ALA A 829 19.29 8.40 -15.37
C ALA A 829 18.92 6.92 -15.66
N GLY A 830 19.07 6.47 -16.90
CA GLY A 830 18.75 5.10 -17.35
C GLY A 830 18.54 5.02 -18.87
N VAL A 831 18.07 3.86 -19.34
CA VAL A 831 17.73 3.59 -20.74
C VAL A 831 16.28 3.99 -21.01
N SER A 832 16.01 4.67 -22.12
CA SER A 832 14.64 4.93 -22.59
C SER A 832 14.29 4.06 -23.80
N HIS A 833 13.04 3.62 -23.90
CA HIS A 833 12.60 2.63 -24.90
C HIS A 833 11.60 3.28 -25.85
N TRP A 834 11.81 3.09 -27.16
CA TRP A 834 11.00 3.71 -28.20
C TRP A 834 10.65 2.71 -29.30
N ALA A 835 9.41 2.71 -29.81
CA ALA A 835 8.97 1.82 -30.88
C ALA A 835 8.22 2.56 -31.99
N TRP A 836 8.36 2.08 -33.23
CA TRP A 836 7.53 2.48 -34.36
C TRP A 836 6.05 2.11 -34.14
N SER A 837 5.80 0.87 -33.72
CA SER A 837 4.49 0.46 -33.20
C SER A 837 4.53 0.45 -31.68
N PRO A 838 3.90 1.41 -30.98
CA PRO A 838 3.94 1.47 -29.53
C PRO A 838 3.30 0.24 -28.91
N THR A 839 4.01 -0.34 -27.95
CA THR A 839 3.66 -1.61 -27.30
C THR A 839 2.92 -1.45 -25.98
N PHE A 840 2.87 -0.22 -25.45
CA PHE A 840 2.25 0.15 -24.17
C PHE A 840 2.77 -0.69 -23.00
N GLY A 841 4.08 -0.90 -22.99
CA GLY A 841 4.79 -1.82 -22.12
C GLY A 841 6.07 -2.33 -22.80
N TRP A 842 6.47 -3.55 -22.48
CA TRP A 842 7.63 -4.21 -23.09
C TRP A 842 7.47 -4.42 -24.61
N PHE A 843 8.59 -4.41 -25.35
CA PHE A 843 8.58 -4.56 -26.81
C PHE A 843 7.97 -5.89 -27.30
N HIS A 844 8.00 -6.93 -26.47
CA HIS A 844 7.51 -8.29 -26.75
C HIS A 844 5.97 -8.42 -26.83
N ASN A 845 5.22 -7.31 -26.84
CA ASN A 845 3.78 -7.34 -27.02
C ASN A 845 3.42 -7.64 -28.49
N THR A 846 3.35 -8.92 -28.85
CA THR A 846 3.18 -9.39 -30.24
C THR A 846 1.87 -8.94 -30.90
N GLN A 847 0.83 -8.69 -30.10
CA GLN A 847 -0.42 -8.11 -30.60
C GLN A 847 -0.23 -6.71 -31.19
N ARG A 848 0.85 -6.03 -30.77
CA ARG A 848 1.22 -4.68 -31.18
C ARG A 848 2.22 -4.65 -32.34
N PHE A 849 2.58 -5.79 -32.94
CA PHE A 849 3.39 -5.77 -34.15
C PHE A 849 2.59 -5.23 -35.32
N GLY A 850 3.11 -4.16 -35.94
CA GLY A 850 2.58 -3.54 -37.14
C GLY A 850 2.56 -4.50 -38.33
N VAL A 851 1.97 -4.06 -39.42
CA VAL A 851 1.70 -4.91 -40.59
C VAL A 851 2.52 -4.42 -41.77
N ALA A 852 3.42 -5.26 -42.28
CA ALA A 852 4.06 -5.00 -43.58
C ALA A 852 3.18 -5.56 -44.70
N MET A 853 2.76 -4.70 -45.62
CA MET A 853 2.03 -5.08 -46.84
C MET A 853 2.96 -4.99 -48.05
N ARG A 854 2.73 -5.80 -49.08
CA ARG A 854 3.46 -5.65 -50.35
C ARG A 854 2.92 -4.45 -51.12
N HIS A 855 3.80 -3.65 -51.71
CA HIS A 855 3.37 -2.58 -52.61
C HIS A 855 2.98 -3.15 -53.99
N GLN A 856 1.81 -2.77 -54.52
CA GLN A 856 1.39 -3.10 -55.89
C GLN A 856 0.74 -1.91 -56.62
N GLY A 857 1.19 -1.67 -57.86
CA GLY A 857 0.57 -0.72 -58.79
C GLY A 857 0.88 0.75 -58.51
N ASN A 858 0.08 1.63 -59.10
CA ASN A 858 0.34 3.08 -59.12
C ASN A 858 -0.12 3.81 -57.87
N ILE A 859 -0.91 3.18 -57.00
CA ILE A 859 -1.44 3.79 -55.78
C ILE A 859 -0.82 3.08 -54.57
N LEU A 860 -0.15 3.87 -53.73
CA LEU A 860 0.41 3.44 -52.46
C LEU A 860 -0.53 3.89 -51.33
N VAL A 861 -1.07 2.96 -50.56
CA VAL A 861 -1.72 3.31 -49.27
C VAL A 861 -0.61 3.69 -48.30
N LYS A 862 -0.54 4.98 -47.97
CA LYS A 862 0.50 5.55 -47.10
C LYS A 862 0.13 5.41 -45.63
N SER A 863 -1.14 5.61 -45.29
CA SER A 863 -1.65 5.41 -43.93
C SER A 863 -3.17 5.21 -43.91
N VAL A 864 -3.67 4.53 -42.88
CA VAL A 864 -5.10 4.45 -42.56
C VAL A 864 -5.32 4.81 -41.09
N THR A 865 -6.31 5.63 -40.81
CA THR A 865 -6.63 6.17 -39.49
C THR A 865 -8.11 5.93 -39.13
N PRO A 866 -8.49 4.77 -38.53
CA PRO A 866 -9.82 4.54 -37.95
C PRO A 866 -10.23 5.56 -36.86
N PRO A 867 -11.53 5.63 -36.53
CA PRO A 867 -12.04 6.46 -35.44
C PRO A 867 -11.51 6.00 -34.08
N SER A 868 -11.36 6.93 -33.15
CA SER A 868 -10.76 6.68 -31.83
C SER A 868 -11.78 6.68 -30.69
N TYR A 869 -12.99 7.20 -30.90
CA TYR A 869 -14.00 7.38 -29.85
C TYR A 869 -15.44 7.06 -30.27
N VAL A 870 -16.31 6.97 -29.26
CA VAL A 870 -17.75 7.06 -29.46
C VAL A 870 -18.08 8.41 -30.08
N ASP A 871 -18.81 8.40 -31.20
CA ASP A 871 -19.22 9.57 -31.98
C ASP A 871 -18.10 10.36 -32.70
N ASP A 872 -16.93 9.76 -32.92
CA ASP A 872 -15.81 10.36 -33.68
C ASP A 872 -16.12 10.48 -35.20
N PRO A 873 -15.38 11.34 -35.96
CA PRO A 873 -15.53 11.46 -37.41
C PRO A 873 -15.22 10.14 -38.17
N PRO A 874 -15.58 10.06 -39.47
CA PRO A 874 -15.28 8.89 -40.30
C PRO A 874 -13.77 8.59 -40.38
N MET A 875 -13.40 7.32 -40.50
CA MET A 875 -12.03 6.82 -40.75
C MET A 875 -11.33 7.59 -41.89
N GLN A 876 -10.06 7.96 -41.72
CA GLN A 876 -9.28 8.64 -42.76
C GLN A 876 -8.31 7.68 -43.46
N LEU A 877 -8.16 7.79 -44.78
CA LEU A 877 -7.26 6.99 -45.60
C LEU A 877 -6.36 7.93 -46.41
N THR A 878 -5.04 7.83 -46.27
CA THR A 878 -4.09 8.60 -47.09
C THR A 878 -3.46 7.71 -48.15
N VAL A 879 -3.55 8.14 -49.41
CA VAL A 879 -2.99 7.46 -50.58
C VAL A 879 -1.99 8.37 -51.31
N LEU A 880 -0.92 7.79 -51.83
CA LEU A 880 0.07 8.43 -52.69
C LEU A 880 -0.02 7.83 -54.09
N ASN A 881 -0.11 8.69 -55.11
CA ASN A 881 -0.05 8.27 -56.50
C ASN A 881 1.40 8.29 -56.99
N LEU A 882 1.92 7.13 -57.37
CA LEU A 882 3.27 6.95 -57.88
C LEU A 882 3.38 7.15 -59.40
N SER A 883 2.27 7.28 -60.12
CA SER A 883 2.27 7.49 -61.57
C SER A 883 2.46 8.97 -61.95
N GLU A 884 2.76 9.19 -63.23
CA GLU A 884 2.92 10.53 -63.82
C GLU A 884 1.58 11.16 -64.26
N ARG A 885 0.45 10.51 -64.00
CA ARG A 885 -0.90 10.98 -64.33
C ARG A 885 -1.79 10.97 -63.09
N GLN A 886 -2.86 11.76 -63.08
CA GLN A 886 -3.87 11.66 -62.02
C GLN A 886 -4.53 10.27 -62.06
N GLU A 887 -4.77 9.69 -60.89
CA GLU A 887 -5.47 8.41 -60.72
C GLU A 887 -6.77 8.64 -59.94
N ASP A 888 -7.83 7.94 -60.33
CA ASP A 888 -9.12 7.96 -59.62
C ASP A 888 -9.18 6.75 -58.68
N VAL A 889 -9.29 7.02 -57.38
CA VAL A 889 -9.30 6.02 -56.32
C VAL A 889 -10.71 5.87 -55.76
N GLU A 890 -11.23 4.64 -55.74
CA GLU A 890 -12.55 4.29 -55.22
C GLU A 890 -12.43 3.59 -53.85
N VAL A 891 -13.13 4.12 -52.85
CA VAL A 891 -13.09 3.67 -51.45
C VAL A 891 -14.48 3.75 -50.86
N GLY A 892 -14.97 2.65 -50.27
CA GLY A 892 -16.31 2.62 -49.66
C GLY A 892 -17.47 2.96 -50.63
N GLY A 893 -17.28 2.70 -51.93
CA GLY A 893 -18.25 3.02 -52.99
C GLY A 893 -18.25 4.48 -53.47
N ARG A 894 -17.27 5.31 -53.05
CA ARG A 894 -17.10 6.71 -53.47
C ARG A 894 -15.76 6.88 -54.20
N ARG A 895 -15.70 7.77 -55.20
CA ARG A 895 -14.50 8.05 -56.01
C ARG A 895 -13.83 9.36 -55.63
N PHE A 896 -12.50 9.36 -55.61
CA PHE A 896 -11.65 10.48 -55.21
C PHE A 896 -10.49 10.62 -56.22
N ALA A 897 -10.18 11.85 -56.65
CA ALA A 897 -9.07 12.12 -57.55
C ALA A 897 -7.76 12.30 -56.77
N VAL A 898 -6.69 11.59 -57.16
CA VAL A 898 -5.37 11.69 -56.52
C VAL A 898 -4.34 12.23 -57.54
N PRO A 899 -3.76 13.43 -57.31
CA PRO A 899 -2.85 14.08 -58.26
C PRO A 899 -1.64 13.21 -58.66
N ALA A 900 -1.10 13.41 -59.86
CA ALA A 900 0.14 12.76 -60.30
C ALA A 900 1.28 13.05 -59.32
N ARG A 901 2.03 12.02 -58.91
CA ARG A 901 3.11 12.13 -57.89
C ARG A 901 2.65 12.81 -56.58
N GLY A 902 1.35 12.81 -56.28
CA GLY A 902 0.76 13.56 -55.16
C GLY A 902 -0.06 12.67 -54.21
N GLU A 903 -0.40 13.24 -53.06
CA GLU A 903 -1.14 12.56 -51.98
C GLU A 903 -2.57 13.07 -51.88
N ALA A 904 -3.48 12.22 -51.38
CA ALA A 904 -4.83 12.59 -51.01
C ALA A 904 -5.29 11.86 -49.74
N THR A 905 -6.05 12.55 -48.89
CA THR A 905 -6.69 11.99 -47.70
C THR A 905 -8.20 11.87 -47.92
N ILE A 906 -8.75 10.69 -47.65
CA ILE A 906 -10.12 10.27 -47.97
C ILE A 906 -10.86 9.90 -46.68
N GLU A 907 -12.06 10.43 -46.47
CA GLU A 907 -12.93 10.07 -45.34
C GLU A 907 -13.86 8.89 -45.67
N VAL A 908 -13.90 7.89 -44.80
CA VAL A 908 -14.57 6.61 -44.95
C VAL A 908 -15.50 6.34 -43.76
N PRO A 909 -16.79 6.07 -43.94
CA PRO A 909 -17.71 5.75 -42.84
C PRO A 909 -17.27 4.55 -42.00
N SER A 910 -17.36 4.65 -40.68
CA SER A 910 -16.88 3.65 -39.71
C SER A 910 -17.81 3.50 -38.49
N ARG A 911 -17.72 2.38 -37.76
CA ARG A 911 -18.49 2.15 -36.51
C ARG A 911 -17.75 2.74 -35.30
N THR A 912 -18.47 3.32 -34.35
CA THR A 912 -17.92 4.01 -33.17
C THR A 912 -18.42 3.46 -31.83
N THR A 913 -18.99 2.26 -31.79
CA THR A 913 -19.48 1.65 -30.52
C THR A 913 -18.34 1.04 -29.69
N PRO A 914 -18.34 1.09 -28.34
CA PRO A 914 -17.27 0.50 -27.52
C PRO A 914 -16.99 -0.99 -27.79
N GLY A 915 -15.72 -1.39 -27.78
CA GLY A 915 -15.25 -2.75 -28.06
C GLY A 915 -14.44 -2.88 -29.34
N ASP A 916 -14.00 -4.11 -29.65
CA ASP A 916 -13.15 -4.40 -30.80
C ASP A 916 -13.95 -4.44 -32.11
N HIS A 917 -13.38 -3.83 -33.16
CA HIS A 917 -13.91 -3.80 -34.52
C HIS A 917 -12.89 -4.34 -35.49
N GLN A 918 -13.38 -5.14 -36.43
CA GLN A 918 -12.63 -5.55 -37.61
C GLN A 918 -13.32 -5.01 -38.85
N TYR A 919 -12.54 -4.37 -39.71
CA TYR A 919 -12.98 -3.73 -40.94
C TYR A 919 -12.06 -4.13 -42.09
N ARG A 920 -12.60 -4.33 -43.30
CA ARG A 920 -11.80 -4.60 -44.51
C ARG A 920 -12.07 -3.50 -45.51
N LEU A 921 -11.13 -2.58 -45.64
CA LEU A 921 -11.25 -1.43 -46.53
C LEU A 921 -10.73 -1.78 -47.91
N ARG A 922 -11.61 -1.80 -48.91
CA ARG A 922 -11.21 -1.98 -50.31
C ARG A 922 -10.90 -0.63 -50.95
N VAL A 923 -9.71 -0.50 -51.53
CA VAL A 923 -9.21 0.68 -52.25
C VAL A 923 -8.92 0.26 -53.69
N ARG A 924 -9.68 0.80 -54.65
CA ARG A 924 -9.57 0.44 -56.08
C ARG A 924 -9.10 1.62 -56.90
N TRP A 925 -8.35 1.38 -57.97
CA TRP A 925 -8.06 2.36 -59.00
C TRP A 925 -8.21 1.70 -60.38
N ARG A 926 -7.89 2.40 -61.46
CA ARG A 926 -8.15 1.94 -62.83
C ARG A 926 -7.60 0.54 -63.13
N ASP A 927 -6.37 0.28 -62.69
CA ASP A 927 -5.58 -0.88 -63.09
C ASP A 927 -5.20 -1.77 -61.89
N GLY A 928 -5.89 -1.64 -60.75
CA GLY A 928 -5.61 -2.46 -59.55
C GLY A 928 -6.54 -2.21 -58.36
N GLU A 929 -6.42 -3.07 -57.35
CA GLU A 929 -7.15 -3.00 -56.09
C GLU A 929 -6.23 -3.47 -54.95
N VAL A 930 -6.40 -2.87 -53.77
CA VAL A 930 -5.81 -3.37 -52.53
C VAL A 930 -6.89 -3.44 -51.45
N THR A 931 -6.93 -4.54 -50.72
CA THR A 931 -7.75 -4.66 -49.51
C THR A 931 -6.87 -4.44 -48.29
N VAL A 932 -7.23 -3.45 -47.48
CA VAL A 932 -6.54 -3.14 -46.23
C VAL A 932 -7.36 -3.68 -45.05
N PRO A 933 -6.91 -4.74 -44.36
CA PRO A 933 -7.52 -5.16 -43.11
C PRO A 933 -7.20 -4.14 -42.01
N ILE A 934 -8.23 -3.68 -41.31
CA ILE A 934 -8.15 -2.66 -40.25
C ILE A 934 -8.84 -3.22 -39.03
N THR A 935 -8.10 -3.37 -37.93
CA THR A 935 -8.65 -3.72 -36.63
C THR A 935 -8.48 -2.52 -35.71
N TYR A 936 -9.54 -2.09 -35.04
CA TYR A 936 -9.50 -0.97 -34.10
C TYR A 936 -10.45 -1.23 -32.92
N SER A 937 -10.12 -0.74 -31.73
CA SER A 937 -10.99 -0.84 -30.55
C SER A 937 -11.48 0.54 -30.15
N ILE A 938 -12.72 0.65 -29.69
CA ILE A 938 -13.25 1.88 -29.10
C ILE A 938 -13.29 1.69 -27.58
N PRO A 939 -12.54 2.49 -26.78
CA PRO A 939 -12.46 2.31 -25.34
C PRO A 939 -13.80 2.59 -24.65
N ARG A 940 -14.00 1.99 -23.47
CA ARG A 940 -15.16 2.31 -22.60
C ARG A 940 -14.92 3.64 -21.86
N PRO A 941 -15.95 4.47 -21.63
CA PRO A 941 -15.78 5.75 -20.92
C PRO A 941 -15.28 5.56 -19.47
N ILE A 942 -14.49 6.54 -18.97
CA ILE A 942 -14.13 6.65 -17.54
C ILE A 942 -15.42 6.81 -16.71
N GLN A 943 -15.53 6.05 -15.63
CA GLN A 943 -16.69 6.11 -14.73
C GLN A 943 -16.27 6.66 -13.37
N VAL A 944 -17.05 7.59 -12.80
CA VAL A 944 -16.94 7.92 -11.37
C VAL A 944 -17.53 6.73 -10.61
N VAL A 945 -16.72 6.05 -9.81
CA VAL A 945 -17.17 4.88 -9.02
C VAL A 945 -17.38 5.18 -7.56
N GLN A 946 -16.75 6.24 -7.05
CA GLN A 946 -16.92 6.60 -5.65
C GLN A 946 -16.80 8.11 -5.46
N GLN A 947 -17.78 8.69 -4.76
CA GLN A 947 -17.70 10.03 -4.22
C GLN A 947 -17.16 9.92 -2.80
N VAL A 948 -15.95 10.46 -2.55
CA VAL A 948 -15.33 10.41 -1.21
C VAL A 948 -15.69 11.69 -0.46
N GLY A 949 -16.14 11.50 0.79
CA GLY A 949 -16.86 12.48 1.60
C GLY A 949 -16.18 13.83 1.84
N ILE A 950 -17.03 14.78 2.24
CA ILE A 950 -16.70 16.16 2.62
C ILE A 950 -15.93 16.14 3.94
N VAL A 951 -14.64 16.46 3.91
CA VAL A 951 -13.83 16.60 5.13
C VAL A 951 -13.57 18.08 5.41
N LYS A 952 -13.99 18.56 6.58
CA LYS A 952 -13.66 19.91 7.05
C LYS A 952 -12.27 19.90 7.66
N ASP A 953 -11.31 20.61 7.07
CA ASP A 953 -10.02 20.79 7.74
C ASP A 953 -10.12 21.73 8.94
N GLY A 954 -9.14 21.68 9.84
CA GLY A 954 -9.06 22.53 11.04
C GLY A 954 -9.08 24.04 10.78
N ALA A 955 -9.00 24.50 9.53
CA ALA A 955 -9.11 25.91 9.13
C ALA A 955 -10.50 26.27 8.57
N GLY A 956 -11.43 25.32 8.51
CA GLY A 956 -12.79 25.53 8.03
C GLY A 956 -13.00 25.29 6.53
N LYS A 957 -12.03 24.68 5.84
CA LYS A 957 -12.13 24.38 4.41
C LYS A 957 -12.77 23.01 4.17
N ILE A 958 -13.55 22.90 3.10
CA ILE A 958 -14.15 21.64 2.65
C ILE A 958 -13.21 20.98 1.65
N ARG A 959 -12.79 19.73 1.90
CA ARG A 959 -12.10 18.86 0.94
C ARG A 959 -13.09 17.89 0.33
N VAL A 960 -13.01 17.72 -0.99
CA VAL A 960 -13.82 16.77 -1.78
C VAL A 960 -12.84 15.87 -2.52
N ALA A 961 -13.04 14.56 -2.48
CA ALA A 961 -12.23 13.59 -3.23
C ALA A 961 -13.14 12.68 -4.08
N PHE A 962 -12.63 12.19 -5.20
CA PHE A 962 -13.37 11.30 -6.11
C PHE A 962 -12.48 10.11 -6.48
N ALA A 963 -13.05 8.90 -6.53
CA ALA A 963 -12.39 7.74 -7.12
C ALA A 963 -12.97 7.47 -8.51
N LEU A 964 -12.07 7.33 -9.49
CA LEU A 964 -12.41 7.08 -10.89
C LEU A 964 -12.10 5.61 -11.22
N ARG A 965 -13.02 4.90 -11.86
CA ARG A 965 -12.78 3.55 -12.38
C ARG A 965 -12.30 3.67 -13.80
N LYS A 966 -11.07 3.23 -13.99
CA LYS A 966 -10.45 3.01 -15.30
C LYS A 966 -10.97 1.73 -15.95
N PRO A 967 -11.10 1.67 -17.28
CA PRO A 967 -10.95 0.43 -18.02
C PRO A 967 -9.53 -0.14 -17.81
N GLU A 968 -9.38 -1.45 -17.89
CA GLU A 968 -8.21 -2.21 -17.41
C GLU A 968 -6.86 -1.89 -18.11
N ALA A 969 -6.84 -1.05 -19.14
CA ALA A 969 -5.67 -0.81 -20.01
C ALA A 969 -4.91 0.53 -19.81
N HIS A 970 -5.39 1.49 -19.01
CA HIS A 970 -4.76 2.83 -18.94
C HIS A 970 -3.95 3.07 -17.65
N ARG A 971 -2.79 3.74 -17.79
CA ARG A 971 -1.96 4.28 -16.71
C ARG A 971 -2.30 5.76 -16.54
N LEU A 972 -2.81 6.14 -15.37
CA LEU A 972 -3.03 7.55 -15.04
C LEU A 972 -1.66 8.14 -14.66
N VAL A 973 -1.11 9.01 -15.51
CA VAL A 973 0.06 9.82 -15.13
C VAL A 973 -0.46 11.21 -14.85
N VAL A 974 -0.60 11.54 -13.57
CA VAL A 974 -0.82 12.93 -13.16
C VAL A 974 0.53 13.57 -12.97
N SER A 975 0.92 14.46 -13.89
CA SER A 975 2.12 15.26 -13.68
C SER A 975 1.88 16.18 -12.49
N VAL A 976 2.47 15.83 -11.36
CA VAL A 976 2.37 16.57 -10.10
C VAL A 976 2.90 18.01 -10.24
N ASP A 977 3.75 18.27 -11.25
CA ASP A 977 4.40 19.56 -11.47
C ASP A 977 3.51 20.66 -12.09
N GLU A 978 2.32 20.33 -12.62
CA GLU A 978 1.36 21.33 -13.14
C GLU A 978 0.01 21.36 -12.40
N MET A 979 -0.10 20.70 -11.25
CA MET A 979 -1.19 20.96 -10.31
C MET A 979 -0.67 21.75 -9.11
N PRO A 980 -0.48 23.08 -9.22
CA PRO A 980 -0.66 23.88 -8.02
C PRO A 980 -2.11 23.62 -7.63
N SER A 981 -2.33 22.97 -6.48
CA SER A 981 -3.61 22.85 -5.79
C SER A 981 -4.64 23.79 -6.40
N LEU A 982 -5.63 23.28 -7.13
CA LEU A 982 -6.58 24.13 -7.83
C LEU A 982 -7.49 24.78 -6.78
N ARG A 983 -6.95 25.83 -6.12
CA ARG A 983 -7.61 26.61 -5.08
C ARG A 983 -8.66 27.48 -5.76
N GLN A 984 -9.71 26.87 -6.27
CA GLN A 984 -10.90 27.62 -6.62
C GLN A 984 -11.76 27.80 -5.38
N THR A 985 -11.96 29.06 -5.03
CA THR A 985 -12.94 29.49 -4.03
C THR A 985 -14.34 29.30 -4.61
N LEU A 986 -15.08 28.31 -4.12
CA LEU A 986 -16.49 28.13 -4.50
C LEU A 986 -17.38 29.08 -3.69
N THR A 987 -18.33 29.74 -4.36
CA THR A 987 -19.34 30.62 -3.76
C THR A 987 -20.73 30.00 -3.95
N ALA A 988 -21.60 30.12 -2.94
CA ALA A 988 -22.96 29.58 -2.97
C ALA A 988 -23.77 30.04 -4.20
N GLY A 989 -24.56 29.14 -4.79
CA GLY A 989 -25.46 29.47 -5.90
C GLY A 989 -24.76 29.72 -7.24
N ARG A 990 -23.45 29.43 -7.34
CA ARG A 990 -22.70 29.45 -8.61
C ARG A 990 -22.33 28.04 -9.04
N GLU A 991 -22.47 27.79 -10.33
CA GLU A 991 -21.97 26.58 -10.97
C GLU A 991 -20.51 26.77 -11.38
N PHE A 992 -19.71 25.74 -11.16
CA PHE A 992 -18.31 25.72 -11.57
C PHE A 992 -18.07 24.48 -12.41
N THR A 993 -17.32 24.63 -13.50
CA THR A 993 -16.85 23.48 -14.29
C THR A 993 -15.36 23.33 -14.07
N LEU A 994 -14.97 22.30 -13.32
CA LEU A 994 -13.58 21.89 -13.21
C LEU A 994 -13.25 20.99 -14.41
N ARG A 995 -12.29 21.41 -15.22
CA ARG A 995 -11.72 20.57 -16.27
C ARG A 995 -10.44 19.96 -15.72
N LEU A 996 -10.46 18.66 -15.48
CA LEU A 996 -9.25 17.94 -15.13
C LEU A 996 -8.54 17.56 -16.41
N ASN A 997 -7.36 18.13 -16.60
CA ASN A 997 -6.46 17.73 -17.67
C ASN A 997 -5.46 16.73 -17.04
N ALA A 998 -5.75 15.44 -17.11
CA ALA A 998 -4.68 14.45 -17.04
C ALA A 998 -3.92 14.55 -18.38
N VAL A 999 -2.58 14.51 -18.34
CA VAL A 999 -1.64 14.80 -19.44
C VAL A 999 -2.31 14.66 -20.81
N ARG A 1000 -2.61 15.81 -21.43
CA ARG A 1000 -3.35 16.00 -22.71
C ARG A 1000 -3.87 14.68 -23.27
N GLN A 1001 -5.10 14.24 -22.96
CA GLN A 1001 -5.93 13.38 -23.85
C GLN A 1001 -7.23 12.78 -23.28
N ASP A 1002 -7.57 12.94 -21.99
CA ASP A 1002 -8.94 12.67 -21.49
C ASP A 1002 -9.48 13.88 -20.74
N ARG A 1003 -10.61 14.46 -21.16
CA ARG A 1003 -11.27 15.53 -20.38
C ARG A 1003 -12.38 14.95 -19.53
N LEU A 1004 -12.15 14.87 -18.23
CA LEU A 1004 -13.22 14.80 -17.24
C LEU A 1004 -13.63 16.24 -16.90
N SER A 1005 -14.80 16.66 -17.36
CA SER A 1005 -15.41 17.90 -16.85
C SER A 1005 -16.30 17.54 -15.68
N LEU A 1006 -15.95 18.04 -14.50
CA LEU A 1006 -16.75 17.95 -13.29
C LEU A 1006 -17.54 19.26 -13.17
N ARG A 1007 -18.84 19.22 -13.39
CA ARG A 1007 -19.70 20.33 -12.95
C ARG A 1007 -19.88 20.18 -11.44
N LEU A 1008 -19.60 21.23 -10.67
CA LEU A 1008 -19.83 21.31 -9.23
C LEU A 1008 -20.81 22.47 -8.97
N SER A 1009 -21.95 22.18 -8.37
CA SER A 1009 -22.85 23.18 -7.80
C SER A 1009 -22.78 23.12 -6.28
N VAL A 1010 -22.89 24.27 -5.62
CA VAL A 1010 -22.96 24.38 -4.15
C VAL A 1010 -24.23 25.16 -3.81
N GLU A 1011 -25.23 24.47 -3.27
CA GLU A 1011 -26.51 25.07 -2.85
C GLU A 1011 -26.54 25.33 -1.33
N ASP A 1012 -27.13 26.47 -0.93
CA ASP A 1012 -27.40 26.90 0.46
C ASP A 1012 -26.18 27.08 1.40
N PHE A 1013 -25.56 28.28 1.36
CA PHE A 1013 -24.39 28.65 2.19
C PHE A 1013 -24.62 29.99 2.91
N ALA A 1014 -25.23 29.96 4.10
CA ALA A 1014 -25.42 31.16 4.92
C ALA A 1014 -24.59 31.07 6.21
N GLY A 1015 -23.54 31.89 6.35
CA GLY A 1015 -22.82 32.10 7.62
C GLY A 1015 -21.45 31.41 7.77
N TRP A 1016 -20.78 31.09 6.67
CA TRP A 1016 -19.40 30.58 6.62
C TRP A 1016 -18.57 31.54 5.77
N SER A 1017 -17.27 31.73 6.08
CA SER A 1017 -16.38 32.50 5.19
C SER A 1017 -16.38 31.84 3.80
N GLU A 1018 -16.52 32.66 2.76
CA GLU A 1018 -16.95 32.37 1.39
C GLU A 1018 -16.09 31.40 0.55
N ARG A 1019 -15.36 30.44 1.15
CA ARG A 1019 -14.32 29.67 0.45
C ARG A 1019 -14.34 28.18 0.78
N ALA A 1020 -14.66 27.35 -0.21
CA ALA A 1020 -14.27 25.93 -0.26
C ALA A 1020 -13.08 25.76 -1.21
N GLU A 1021 -12.21 24.76 -1.01
CA GLU A 1021 -11.07 24.45 -1.89
C GLU A 1021 -11.17 22.98 -2.34
N VAL A 1022 -11.27 22.75 -3.65
CA VAL A 1022 -11.38 21.38 -4.20
C VAL A 1022 -10.00 20.83 -4.50
N TYR A 1023 -9.74 19.59 -4.07
CA TYR A 1023 -8.50 18.87 -4.34
C TYR A 1023 -8.84 17.62 -5.14
N VAL A 1024 -8.16 17.38 -6.25
CA VAL A 1024 -8.32 16.13 -7.00
C VAL A 1024 -7.13 15.25 -6.65
N LEU A 1025 -7.41 14.18 -5.91
CA LEU A 1025 -6.46 13.12 -5.65
C LEU A 1025 -6.59 12.12 -6.80
N SER A 1026 -5.49 11.84 -7.47
CA SER A 1026 -5.42 10.82 -8.51
C SER A 1026 -4.64 9.63 -7.99
N GLU A 1027 -5.08 8.40 -8.28
CA GLU A 1027 -4.32 7.18 -8.00
C GLU A 1027 -3.00 7.08 -8.77
#